data_AF-A0AB34FZK6-F1
#
_entry.id   AF-A0AB34FZK6-F1
#
_cell.length_a   1.000
_cell.length_b   1.000
_cell.length_c   1.000
_cell.angle_alpha   90.00
_cell.angle_beta   90.00
_cell.angle_gamma   90.00
#
_symmetry.space_group_name_H-M   'P 1'
#
loop_
_entity.id
_entity.type
_entity.pdbx_description
1 polymer ?
#
loop_
_entity_poly.entity_id
_entity_poly.type
_entity_poly.pdbx_seq_one_letter_code
_entity_poly.pdbx_strand_id
1 'polypeptide(L)'
;MAPQASVEQYLSSHGLDAASFDVDGLAEFPVSPKDEEPYKARLDLISLTKELHDISVGPKEGLRYLAWDCVNNLSLQAMWEFQVPQAVPLHGEISYEDLAAKVTELNGLSIPTLNLRRLVRHAITNRIFVEPRKGHVAHTRTSRLLLEDVPLSNWVGFMCNDLWLPVTNVVSAMKKWPGSEESTETGVNLAYDQSLPWFDYLQRNDALAKRYNLAMQAHGGGEGYSLAATVDGYPWGDLAEGATVVDVGGNQGYVSFAIADAFPTLRFIVQDTAGMRTPETVGKVPNALQARVELTTHDFFTPQPVVADAYFFRMIFHGFADKHCVLILQALVPALRPGAKIIIHDGALPEPGTAGYIEERTMRTLDLFMQVTVNAREREPDDWRELFRLADGRFKFNKIWKPESSRMWFIEVEWNIIMSEGASAISQAAYGVEKAIGHGDNTVIQQDVADYSETGRPGSTMKALVWQGKNKVEMVDVPRPQILEDRDVILKVTGSTVCGSDLHLLHGSVIQMSKGDILGHEFCGIVDEVGSGVDKDKVKVGKRYVASFQIACGDCFFCKQKLSSQCEKTNSNTTERAMYGGRTAGMFGYAHFTGGFAGGQAEYVRVPLGDVNLLEIPEDVPDEKALYLSDVLATSYNCVKDTAIYKGDEVAIFGAGPIGQMCGVFALQEGAAKVIFVDTEPRLTFIKDHFPKDHHDKLQLVDFKTLSHGVTSAETVVGRLKELCGGRGPDAALECAAGEYAKGWMHWLEIATGAETDTSEILNEMIEGVRNYGRCGVTGIYVGYTNHFNVGSLMQRGIRLIGNGQAPVHKYWEELLAMIRRGELDPLQMVSHRVRLEDLDKVYYKFEKREDSMQKVFVETRFSLPAADGSPALTRY
;
A
#
# COMPACT_ATOMS: atom_id res chain seq x y z
N MET A 1 38.53 8.66 32.15
CA MET A 1 39.94 8.35 31.81
C MET A 1 40.18 8.80 30.37
N ALA A 2 41.36 9.26 29.97
CA ALA A 2 41.60 9.53 28.55
C ALA A 2 41.48 8.22 27.75
N PRO A 3 40.91 8.20 26.52
CA PRO A 3 40.67 6.97 25.77
C PRO A 3 41.92 6.08 25.63
N GLN A 4 43.08 6.70 25.35
CA GLN A 4 44.37 6.00 25.30
C GLN A 4 44.70 5.28 26.61
N ALA A 5 44.56 5.94 27.76
CA ALA A 5 44.91 5.35 29.05
C ALA A 5 43.98 4.19 29.42
N SER A 6 42.71 4.23 29.00
CA SER A 6 41.76 3.14 29.20
C SER A 6 42.16 1.89 28.42
N VAL A 7 42.54 2.06 27.16
CA VAL A 7 43.02 0.96 26.32
C VAL A 7 44.34 0.40 26.84
N GLU A 8 45.31 1.25 27.16
CA GLU A 8 46.62 0.83 27.71
C GLU A 8 46.47 0.06 29.02
N GLN A 9 45.60 0.55 29.92
CA GLN A 9 45.33 -0.13 31.19
C GLN A 9 44.70 -1.51 30.96
N TYR A 10 43.74 -1.62 30.04
CA TYR A 10 43.09 -2.90 29.72
C TYR A 10 44.10 -3.92 29.18
N LEU A 11 44.93 -3.52 28.22
CA LEU A 11 45.96 -4.40 27.65
C LEU A 11 46.94 -4.87 28.74
N SER A 12 47.43 -3.93 29.55
CA SER A 12 48.36 -4.25 30.64
C SER A 12 47.73 -5.14 31.72
N SER A 13 46.46 -4.94 32.08
CA SER A 13 45.81 -5.72 33.13
C SER A 13 45.46 -7.15 32.69
N HIS A 14 45.30 -7.38 31.40
CA HIS A 14 45.00 -8.70 30.83
C HIS A 14 46.23 -9.41 30.22
N GLY A 15 47.41 -8.77 30.26
CA GLY A 15 48.62 -9.33 29.68
C GLY A 15 48.55 -9.49 28.16
N LEU A 16 47.87 -8.57 27.48
CA LEU A 16 47.65 -8.58 26.03
C LEU A 16 48.61 -7.63 25.33
N ASP A 17 49.15 -8.04 24.19
CA ASP A 17 49.98 -7.20 23.32
C ASP A 17 49.11 -6.31 22.41
N ALA A 18 49.59 -5.10 22.08
CA ALA A 18 48.93 -4.26 21.08
C ALA A 18 49.13 -4.81 19.66
N ALA A 19 48.21 -4.48 18.75
CA ALA A 19 48.40 -4.75 17.32
C ALA A 19 49.68 -4.06 16.81
N SER A 20 50.44 -4.75 15.95
CA SER A 20 51.72 -4.26 15.44
C SER A 20 51.87 -4.51 13.93
N PHE A 21 52.64 -3.65 13.27
CA PHE A 21 53.05 -3.81 11.87
C PHE A 21 54.27 -4.71 11.70
N ASP A 22 54.91 -5.15 12.78
CA ASP A 22 56.02 -6.12 12.72
C ASP A 22 55.54 -7.45 12.13
N VAL A 23 56.41 -8.13 11.37
CA VAL A 23 56.01 -9.32 10.57
C VAL A 23 55.34 -10.45 11.39
N ASP A 24 55.67 -10.58 12.67
CA ASP A 24 55.10 -11.54 13.62
C ASP A 24 54.14 -10.88 14.64
N GLY A 25 53.86 -9.59 14.50
CA GLY A 25 53.02 -8.81 15.39
C GLY A 25 51.54 -9.23 15.36
N LEU A 26 50.78 -8.86 16.40
CA LEU A 26 49.36 -9.16 16.44
C LEU A 26 48.61 -8.39 15.34
N ALA A 27 47.75 -9.10 14.58
CA ALA A 27 47.01 -8.52 13.46
C ALA A 27 45.73 -7.80 13.92
N GLU A 28 44.97 -8.44 14.81
CA GLU A 28 43.73 -7.90 15.36
C GLU A 28 43.99 -7.13 16.65
N PHE A 29 43.25 -6.06 16.88
CA PHE A 29 43.32 -5.36 18.15
C PHE A 29 42.58 -6.18 19.21
N PRO A 30 43.20 -6.55 20.35
CA PRO A 30 42.62 -7.52 21.28
C PRO A 30 41.65 -6.85 22.27
N VAL A 31 40.75 -6.03 21.74
CA VAL A 31 39.63 -5.41 22.46
C VAL A 31 38.39 -5.55 21.60
N SER A 32 37.41 -6.25 22.14
CA SER A 32 36.18 -6.64 21.47
C SER A 32 34.98 -5.86 22.02
N PRO A 33 33.82 -5.87 21.34
CA PRO A 33 32.60 -5.26 21.87
C PRO A 33 32.18 -5.75 23.27
N LYS A 34 32.60 -6.95 23.67
CA LYS A 34 32.31 -7.52 25.00
C LYS A 34 33.06 -6.84 26.14
N ASP A 35 34.08 -6.04 25.81
CA ASP A 35 34.93 -5.37 26.78
C ASP A 35 34.39 -3.97 27.17
N GLU A 36 33.21 -3.57 26.66
CA GLU A 36 32.48 -2.35 27.00
C GLU A 36 33.33 -1.06 26.89
N GLU A 37 33.76 -0.50 28.03
CA GLU A 37 34.49 0.78 28.11
C GLU A 37 35.82 0.79 27.33
N PRO A 38 36.75 -0.18 27.51
CA PRO A 38 37.92 -0.35 26.66
C PRO A 38 37.63 -0.33 25.16
N TYR A 39 36.52 -0.95 24.74
CA TYR A 39 36.12 -0.99 23.33
C TYR A 39 35.71 0.38 22.82
N LYS A 40 34.84 1.07 23.58
CA LYS A 40 34.44 2.44 23.28
C LYS A 40 35.66 3.38 23.24
N ALA A 41 36.57 3.24 24.19
CA ALA A 41 37.81 4.02 24.24
C ALA A 41 38.71 3.79 23.01
N ARG A 42 38.78 2.55 22.49
CA ARG A 42 39.47 2.25 21.23
C ARG A 42 38.82 2.98 20.05
N LEU A 43 37.49 2.96 19.94
CA LEU A 43 36.77 3.65 18.85
C LEU A 43 36.95 5.18 18.93
N ASP A 44 36.87 5.75 20.12
CA ASP A 44 37.12 7.17 20.37
C ASP A 44 38.55 7.57 19.96
N LEU A 45 39.55 6.73 20.28
CA LEU A 45 40.94 6.95 19.89
C LEU A 45 41.12 6.96 18.37
N ILE A 46 40.48 6.03 17.65
CA ILE A 46 40.51 6.00 16.19
C ILE A 46 39.89 7.27 15.60
N SER A 47 38.74 7.70 16.13
CA SER A 47 38.06 8.92 15.66
C SER A 47 38.89 10.18 15.92
N LEU A 48 39.40 10.36 17.14
CA LEU A 48 40.18 11.54 17.53
C LEU A 48 41.49 11.64 16.78
N THR A 49 42.19 10.52 16.56
CA THR A 49 43.46 10.54 15.80
C THR A 49 43.24 10.86 14.33
N LYS A 50 42.13 10.40 13.74
CA LYS A 50 41.74 10.75 12.37
C LYS A 50 41.35 12.23 12.25
N GLU A 51 40.55 12.74 13.19
CA GLU A 51 40.19 14.16 13.23
C GLU A 51 41.43 15.04 13.37
N LEU A 52 42.33 14.71 14.29
CA LEU A 52 43.59 15.43 14.47
C LEU A 52 44.45 15.41 13.20
N HIS A 53 44.55 14.26 12.53
CA HIS A 53 45.25 14.14 11.24
C HIS A 53 44.63 15.09 10.20
N ASP A 54 43.31 15.08 10.04
CA ASP A 54 42.62 15.84 8.99
C ASP A 54 42.69 17.35 9.24
N ILE A 55 42.58 17.78 10.50
CA ILE A 55 42.81 19.18 10.89
C ILE A 55 44.26 19.59 10.64
N SER A 56 45.22 18.70 10.92
CA SER A 56 46.65 18.97 10.73
C SER A 56 47.05 19.07 9.26
N VAL A 57 46.42 18.28 8.38
CA VAL A 57 46.60 18.39 6.92
C VAL A 57 45.89 19.64 6.38
N GLY A 58 44.72 19.96 6.95
CA GLY A 58 43.87 21.06 6.51
C GLY A 58 43.05 20.73 5.26
N PRO A 59 41.89 21.37 5.06
CA PRO A 59 40.92 20.98 4.04
C PRO A 59 41.44 21.10 2.60
N LYS A 60 42.33 22.06 2.34
CA LYS A 60 42.90 22.29 1.00
C LYS A 60 43.82 21.16 0.56
N GLU A 61 44.78 20.77 1.39
CA GLU A 61 45.68 19.67 1.05
C GLU A 61 44.95 18.33 1.20
N GLY A 62 44.01 18.21 2.15
CA GLY A 62 43.15 17.05 2.30
C GLY A 62 42.37 16.71 1.03
N LEU A 63 41.77 17.73 0.38
CA LEU A 63 41.07 17.54 -0.90
C LEU A 63 42.00 17.05 -2.03
N ARG A 64 43.25 17.51 -2.05
CA ARG A 64 44.25 17.05 -3.03
C ARG A 64 44.65 15.61 -2.79
N TYR A 65 44.87 15.23 -1.53
CA TYR A 65 45.19 13.84 -1.17
C TYR A 65 44.02 12.90 -1.50
N LEU A 66 42.78 13.30 -1.20
CA LEU A 66 41.60 12.54 -1.57
C LEU A 66 41.51 12.28 -3.08
N ALA A 67 41.84 13.28 -3.90
CA ALA A 67 41.88 13.11 -5.36
C ALA A 67 42.98 12.12 -5.83
N TRP A 68 44.03 11.91 -5.05
CA TRP A 68 45.09 10.93 -5.32
C TRP A 68 44.83 9.55 -4.72
N ASP A 69 43.81 9.37 -3.87
CA ASP A 69 43.53 8.08 -3.22
C ASP A 69 43.25 6.94 -4.23
N CYS A 70 42.88 7.27 -5.48
CA CYS A 70 42.80 6.29 -6.56
C CYS A 70 44.11 5.52 -6.82
N VAL A 71 45.26 6.14 -6.52
CA VAL A 71 46.60 5.55 -6.68
C VAL A 71 46.89 4.51 -5.58
N ASN A 72 46.22 4.59 -4.43
CA ASN A 72 46.29 3.54 -3.41
C ASN A 72 45.71 2.22 -3.94
N ASN A 73 44.58 2.28 -4.63
CA ASN A 73 43.97 1.11 -5.27
C ASN A 73 44.86 0.52 -6.38
N LEU A 74 45.47 1.37 -7.22
CA LEU A 74 46.44 0.91 -8.22
C LEU A 74 47.58 0.08 -7.61
N SER A 75 48.11 0.53 -6.47
CA SER A 75 49.23 -0.17 -5.82
C SER A 75 48.78 -1.48 -5.21
N LEU A 76 47.62 -1.51 -4.57
CA LEU A 76 47.08 -2.72 -3.96
C LEU A 76 46.67 -3.76 -5.02
N GLN A 77 46.06 -3.33 -6.13
CA GLN A 77 45.79 -4.16 -7.30
C GLN A 77 47.08 -4.79 -7.83
N ALA A 78 48.15 -3.99 -7.99
CA ALA A 78 49.43 -4.49 -8.45
C ALA A 78 50.06 -5.52 -7.50
N MET A 79 49.96 -5.33 -6.18
CA MET A 79 50.49 -6.31 -5.22
C MET A 79 49.78 -7.66 -5.36
N TRP A 80 48.47 -7.63 -5.58
CA TRP A 80 47.65 -8.83 -5.75
C TRP A 80 47.88 -9.50 -7.12
N GLU A 81 47.77 -8.75 -8.22
CA GLU A 81 47.86 -9.26 -9.60
C GLU A 81 49.25 -9.82 -9.92
N PHE A 82 50.31 -9.12 -9.50
CA PHE A 82 51.69 -9.60 -9.68
C PHE A 82 52.10 -10.61 -8.60
N GLN A 83 51.22 -10.99 -7.66
CA GLN A 83 51.52 -11.94 -6.59
C GLN A 83 52.79 -11.56 -5.80
N VAL A 84 52.95 -10.26 -5.52
CA VAL A 84 54.12 -9.72 -4.82
C VAL A 84 54.27 -10.33 -3.43
N PRO A 85 53.21 -10.47 -2.60
CA PRO A 85 53.34 -11.14 -1.31
C PRO A 85 53.93 -12.54 -1.41
N GLN A 86 53.58 -13.32 -2.44
CA GLN A 86 54.07 -14.69 -2.65
C GLN A 86 55.52 -14.72 -3.14
N ALA A 87 55.96 -13.65 -3.82
CA ALA A 87 57.30 -13.51 -4.36
C ALA A 87 58.34 -13.04 -3.32
N VAL A 88 57.89 -12.36 -2.25
CA VAL A 88 58.75 -11.93 -1.13
C VAL A 88 58.93 -13.12 -0.16
N PRO A 89 60.16 -13.39 0.31
CA PRO A 89 60.38 -14.47 1.29
C PRO A 89 59.73 -14.14 2.64
N LEU A 90 59.03 -15.11 3.22
CA LEU A 90 58.33 -14.96 4.51
C LEU A 90 59.25 -14.47 5.63
N HIS A 91 60.48 -14.98 5.67
CA HIS A 91 61.55 -14.53 6.56
C HIS A 91 62.74 -14.06 5.72
N GLY A 92 63.08 -12.77 5.82
CA GLY A 92 64.21 -12.17 5.10
C GLY A 92 63.78 -11.02 4.19
N GLU A 93 64.65 -10.69 3.23
CA GLU A 93 64.45 -9.61 2.26
C GLU A 93 64.84 -10.09 0.85
N ILE A 94 64.30 -9.46 -0.19
CA ILE A 94 64.59 -9.77 -1.60
C ILE A 94 64.91 -8.49 -2.38
N SER A 95 65.87 -8.55 -3.31
CA SER A 95 66.16 -7.40 -4.19
C SER A 95 65.02 -7.14 -5.18
N TYR A 96 64.87 -5.92 -5.69
CA TYR A 96 63.83 -5.64 -6.70
C TYR A 96 64.06 -6.42 -8.01
N GLU A 97 65.32 -6.66 -8.39
CA GLU A 97 65.69 -7.44 -9.55
C GLU A 97 65.22 -8.90 -9.40
N ASP A 98 65.52 -9.52 -8.26
CA ASP A 98 65.11 -10.90 -7.97
C ASP A 98 63.60 -11.00 -7.76
N LEU A 99 62.97 -9.98 -7.17
CA LEU A 99 61.52 -9.91 -7.00
C LEU A 99 60.81 -9.90 -8.35
N ALA A 100 61.28 -9.10 -9.32
CA ALA A 100 60.70 -9.06 -10.66
C ALA A 100 60.86 -10.40 -11.41
N ALA A 101 62.02 -11.05 -11.25
CA ALA A 101 62.25 -12.39 -11.78
C ALA A 101 61.31 -13.41 -11.12
N LYS A 102 61.10 -13.33 -9.80
CA LYS A 102 60.24 -14.24 -9.05
C LYS A 102 58.76 -14.08 -9.38
N VAL A 103 58.29 -12.85 -9.59
CA VAL A 103 56.94 -12.57 -10.13
C VAL A 103 56.76 -13.30 -11.46
N THR A 104 57.71 -13.14 -12.38
CA THR A 104 57.66 -13.78 -13.71
C THR A 104 57.64 -15.31 -13.59
N GLU A 105 58.42 -15.88 -12.66
CA GLU A 105 58.43 -17.32 -12.38
C GLU A 105 57.10 -17.84 -11.84
N LEU A 106 56.43 -17.06 -10.96
CA LEU A 106 55.22 -17.48 -10.25
C LEU A 106 53.96 -17.47 -11.14
N ASN A 107 53.78 -16.42 -11.94
CA ASN A 107 52.54 -16.19 -12.69
C ASN A 107 52.72 -15.94 -14.19
N GLY A 108 53.95 -15.97 -14.70
CA GLY A 108 54.25 -15.74 -16.11
C GLY A 108 54.15 -14.28 -16.57
N LEU A 109 53.87 -13.33 -15.68
CA LEU A 109 53.77 -11.91 -16.00
C LEU A 109 55.15 -11.25 -15.96
N SER A 110 55.55 -10.62 -17.06
CA SER A 110 56.77 -9.83 -17.10
C SER A 110 56.49 -8.38 -16.69
N ILE A 111 57.21 -7.90 -15.67
CA ILE A 111 57.18 -6.50 -15.25
C ILE A 111 58.60 -5.92 -15.17
N PRO A 112 58.87 -4.76 -15.80
CA PRO A 112 60.16 -4.10 -15.64
C PRO A 112 60.44 -3.77 -14.17
N THR A 113 61.65 -4.08 -13.70
CA THR A 113 62.09 -3.85 -12.30
C THR A 113 61.80 -2.42 -11.82
N LEU A 114 61.99 -1.42 -12.69
CA LEU A 114 61.68 -0.02 -12.37
C LEU A 114 60.19 0.19 -12.03
N ASN A 115 59.29 -0.43 -12.78
CA ASN A 115 57.85 -0.29 -12.57
C ASN A 115 57.41 -1.00 -11.30
N LEU A 116 57.86 -2.25 -11.10
CA LEU A 116 57.58 -3.00 -9.88
C LEU A 116 58.08 -2.25 -8.64
N ARG A 117 59.31 -1.73 -8.69
CA ARG A 117 59.87 -0.91 -7.60
C ARG A 117 59.03 0.32 -7.26
N ARG A 118 58.49 1.02 -8.27
CA ARG A 118 57.63 2.19 -8.03
C ARG A 118 56.33 1.79 -7.31
N LEU A 119 55.71 0.70 -7.74
CA LEU A 119 54.47 0.17 -7.16
C LEU A 119 54.69 -0.30 -5.72
N VAL A 120 55.73 -1.10 -5.48
CA VAL A 120 56.07 -1.59 -4.13
C VAL A 120 56.42 -0.45 -3.19
N ARG A 121 57.19 0.56 -3.64
CA ARG A 121 57.50 1.72 -2.80
C ARG A 121 56.28 2.55 -2.42
N HIS A 122 55.28 2.63 -3.30
CA HIS A 122 54.00 3.25 -2.94
C HIS A 122 53.19 2.36 -1.98
N ALA A 123 53.25 1.03 -2.13
CA ALA A 123 52.66 0.11 -1.15
C ALA A 123 53.34 0.22 0.25
N ILE A 124 54.64 0.51 0.30
CA ILE A 124 55.39 0.75 1.55
C ILE A 124 54.87 1.99 2.30
N THR A 125 54.45 3.06 1.60
CA THR A 125 53.87 4.24 2.28
C THR A 125 52.52 3.94 2.94
N ASN A 126 51.85 2.87 2.50
CA ASN A 126 50.63 2.33 3.08
C ASN A 126 50.88 1.19 4.09
N ARG A 127 52.13 1.00 4.55
CA ARG A 127 52.55 -0.02 5.52
C ARG A 127 52.32 -1.47 5.08
N ILE A 128 52.18 -1.71 3.78
CA ILE A 128 51.97 -3.07 3.23
C ILE A 128 53.30 -3.84 3.23
N PHE A 129 54.42 -3.21 2.88
CA PHE A 129 55.77 -3.79 2.93
C PHE A 129 56.73 -2.83 3.64
N VAL A 130 57.98 -3.25 3.79
CA VAL A 130 59.08 -2.39 4.25
C VAL A 130 60.31 -2.56 3.34
N GLU A 131 61.09 -1.48 3.18
CA GLU A 131 62.39 -1.50 2.51
C GLU A 131 63.50 -1.40 3.59
N PRO A 132 63.89 -2.52 4.22
CA PRO A 132 64.82 -2.52 5.37
C PRO A 132 66.18 -1.93 5.01
N ARG A 133 66.63 -2.13 3.77
CA ARG A 133 67.73 -1.38 3.16
C ARG A 133 67.43 -1.09 1.71
N LYS A 134 68.08 -0.04 1.19
CA LYS A 134 67.88 0.43 -0.18
C LYS A 134 67.96 -0.73 -1.19
N GLY A 135 66.91 -0.88 -1.99
CA GLY A 135 66.80 -1.86 -3.04
C GLY A 135 66.22 -3.22 -2.62
N HIS A 136 65.90 -3.43 -1.34
CA HIS A 136 65.45 -4.73 -0.82
C HIS A 136 64.10 -4.59 -0.13
N VAL A 137 63.23 -5.57 -0.31
CA VAL A 137 61.84 -5.59 0.18
C VAL A 137 61.66 -6.73 1.16
N ALA A 138 60.94 -6.47 2.26
CA ALA A 138 60.55 -7.48 3.25
C ALA A 138 59.08 -7.30 3.66
N HIS A 139 58.51 -8.34 4.25
CA HIS A 139 57.14 -8.31 4.77
C HIS A 139 56.99 -7.40 5.99
N THR A 140 55.79 -6.82 6.12
CA THR A 140 55.22 -6.35 7.39
C THR A 140 54.12 -7.32 7.79
N ARG A 141 53.46 -7.11 8.94
CA ARG A 141 52.25 -7.89 9.27
C ARG A 141 51.21 -7.81 8.16
N THR A 142 51.00 -6.62 7.60
CA THR A 142 49.98 -6.33 6.59
C THR A 142 50.16 -7.12 5.29
N SER A 143 51.36 -7.17 4.70
CA SER A 143 51.58 -7.99 3.49
C SER A 143 51.52 -9.48 3.78
N ARG A 144 51.93 -9.90 4.98
CA ARG A 144 51.87 -11.30 5.37
C ARG A 144 50.43 -11.79 5.53
N LEU A 145 49.50 -10.95 5.97
CA LEU A 145 48.08 -11.27 6.00
C LEU A 145 47.51 -11.64 4.61
N LEU A 146 48.06 -11.08 3.52
CA LEU A 146 47.67 -11.46 2.15
C LEU A 146 48.06 -12.90 1.78
N LEU A 147 48.93 -13.55 2.57
CA LEU A 147 49.31 -14.95 2.45
C LEU A 147 48.56 -15.85 3.43
N GLU A 148 48.41 -15.39 4.68
CA GLU A 148 47.88 -16.20 5.79
C GLU A 148 46.35 -16.20 5.85
N ASP A 149 45.73 -15.07 5.49
CA ASP A 149 44.28 -14.90 5.49
C ASP A 149 43.75 -14.93 4.05
N VAL A 150 43.40 -16.14 3.61
CA VAL A 150 42.90 -16.40 2.25
C VAL A 150 41.62 -15.61 1.96
N PRO A 151 40.59 -15.59 2.84
CA PRO A 151 39.44 -14.71 2.68
C PRO A 151 39.83 -13.24 2.48
N LEU A 152 40.67 -12.66 3.35
CA LEU A 152 41.07 -11.25 3.26
C LEU A 152 41.82 -10.95 1.96
N SER A 153 42.72 -11.84 1.54
CA SER A 153 43.45 -11.71 0.28
C SER A 153 42.50 -11.69 -0.93
N ASN A 154 41.43 -12.49 -0.90
CA ASN A 154 40.40 -12.49 -1.94
C ASN A 154 39.50 -11.26 -1.86
N TRP A 155 39.22 -10.73 -0.67
CA TRP A 155 38.56 -9.44 -0.49
C TRP A 155 39.35 -8.32 -1.16
N VAL A 156 40.67 -8.25 -0.91
CA VAL A 156 41.54 -7.26 -1.57
C VAL A 156 41.50 -7.40 -3.10
N GLY A 157 41.66 -8.63 -3.61
CA GLY A 157 41.59 -8.90 -5.05
C GLY A 157 40.25 -8.51 -5.66
N PHE A 158 39.15 -8.82 -4.98
CA PHE A 158 37.81 -8.48 -5.42
C PHE A 158 37.60 -6.97 -5.52
N MET A 159 37.97 -6.22 -4.48
CA MET A 159 37.77 -4.77 -4.42
C MET A 159 38.61 -4.04 -5.46
N CYS A 160 39.90 -4.38 -5.57
CA CYS A 160 40.83 -3.64 -6.43
C CYS A 160 40.89 -4.14 -7.88
N ASN A 161 40.47 -5.38 -8.16
CA ASN A 161 40.50 -5.94 -9.51
C ASN A 161 39.12 -6.03 -10.16
N ASP A 162 38.11 -6.54 -9.43
CA ASP A 162 36.79 -6.85 -10.01
C ASP A 162 35.76 -5.72 -9.81
N LEU A 163 35.88 -4.93 -8.73
CA LEU A 163 34.94 -3.82 -8.47
C LEU A 163 35.48 -2.43 -8.81
N TRP A 164 36.80 -2.26 -8.90
CA TRP A 164 37.39 -0.94 -9.15
C TRP A 164 36.85 -0.29 -10.44
N LEU A 165 36.80 -1.04 -11.54
CA LEU A 165 36.26 -0.54 -12.80
C LEU A 165 34.75 -0.21 -12.71
N PRO A 166 33.87 -1.09 -12.20
CA PRO A 166 32.48 -0.74 -11.89
C PRO A 166 32.31 0.53 -11.05
N VAL A 167 33.08 0.70 -9.98
CA VAL A 167 33.04 1.90 -9.12
C VAL A 167 33.31 3.17 -9.93
N THR A 168 34.31 3.15 -10.80
CA THR A 168 34.61 4.32 -11.66
C THR A 168 33.54 4.59 -12.73
N ASN A 169 32.68 3.61 -13.04
CA ASN A 169 31.64 3.72 -14.06
C ASN A 169 30.25 4.07 -13.51
N VAL A 170 30.03 4.04 -12.19
CA VAL A 170 28.69 4.24 -11.60
C VAL A 170 28.10 5.62 -11.94
N VAL A 171 28.89 6.70 -11.92
CA VAL A 171 28.41 8.04 -12.31
C VAL A 171 28.06 8.10 -13.80
N SER A 172 28.79 7.36 -14.64
CA SER A 172 28.46 7.24 -16.06
C SER A 172 27.18 6.43 -16.29
N ALA A 173 26.96 5.38 -15.49
CA ALA A 173 25.71 4.61 -15.49
C ALA A 173 24.53 5.50 -15.08
N MET A 174 24.64 6.30 -14.01
CA MET A 174 23.63 7.27 -13.60
C MET A 174 23.28 8.30 -14.69
N LYS A 175 24.27 8.74 -15.48
CA LYS A 175 24.02 9.64 -16.61
C LYS A 175 23.30 8.96 -17.76
N LYS A 176 23.62 7.68 -18.00
CA LYS A 176 22.99 6.87 -19.06
C LYS A 176 21.56 6.45 -18.69
N TRP A 177 21.35 6.12 -17.42
CA TRP A 177 20.10 5.61 -16.85
C TRP A 177 19.71 6.40 -15.57
N PRO A 178 19.22 7.64 -15.71
CA PRO A 178 18.89 8.46 -14.55
C PRO A 178 17.75 7.86 -13.72
N GLY A 179 17.98 7.66 -12.42
CA GLY A 179 16.97 7.14 -11.49
C GLY A 179 16.61 5.67 -11.69
N SER A 180 17.46 4.89 -12.37
CA SER A 180 17.19 3.47 -12.57
C SER A 180 17.23 2.68 -11.27
N GLU A 181 16.24 1.81 -11.12
CA GLU A 181 16.14 0.79 -10.07
C GLU A 181 16.38 -0.62 -10.64
N GLU A 182 16.93 -0.74 -11.85
CA GLU A 182 17.19 -2.03 -12.50
C GLU A 182 18.59 -2.55 -12.15
N SER A 183 18.69 -3.83 -11.76
CA SER A 183 19.97 -4.49 -11.46
C SER A 183 20.85 -4.76 -12.70
N THR A 184 20.32 -4.47 -13.89
CA THR A 184 21.00 -4.58 -15.19
C THR A 184 21.45 -3.24 -15.77
N GLU A 185 21.22 -2.14 -15.04
CA GLU A 185 21.55 -0.77 -15.45
C GLU A 185 22.57 -0.12 -14.48
N THR A 186 23.61 -0.88 -14.11
CA THR A 186 24.54 -0.52 -13.03
C THR A 186 25.93 -0.10 -13.56
N GLY A 187 26.81 0.33 -12.63
CA GLY A 187 28.23 0.56 -12.93
C GLY A 187 28.93 -0.70 -13.44
N VAL A 188 28.51 -1.89 -12.99
CA VAL A 188 29.03 -3.18 -13.46
C VAL A 188 28.66 -3.43 -14.91
N ASN A 189 27.40 -3.22 -15.29
CA ASN A 189 26.91 -3.42 -16.65
C ASN A 189 27.66 -2.54 -17.66
N LEU A 190 27.89 -1.29 -17.28
CA LEU A 190 28.65 -0.37 -18.10
C LEU A 190 30.15 -0.73 -18.18
N ALA A 191 30.75 -1.10 -17.04
CA ALA A 191 32.18 -1.43 -16.96
C ALA A 191 32.57 -2.65 -17.80
N TYR A 192 31.72 -3.66 -17.83
CA TYR A 192 32.00 -4.94 -18.50
C TYR A 192 31.23 -5.13 -19.81
N ASP A 193 30.53 -4.10 -20.28
CA ASP A 193 29.72 -4.12 -21.51
C ASP A 193 28.80 -5.35 -21.59
N GLN A 194 27.97 -5.52 -20.55
CA GLN A 194 27.17 -6.72 -20.32
C GLN A 194 25.78 -6.38 -19.77
N SER A 195 24.78 -7.23 -20.05
CA SER A 195 23.36 -6.95 -19.76
C SER A 195 22.72 -7.83 -18.67
N LEU A 196 23.52 -8.61 -17.95
CA LEU A 196 23.06 -9.45 -16.85
C LEU A 196 23.07 -8.71 -15.51
N PRO A 197 22.23 -9.15 -14.56
CA PRO A 197 22.42 -8.85 -13.14
C PRO A 197 23.80 -9.28 -12.65
N TRP A 198 24.30 -8.59 -11.62
CA TRP A 198 25.64 -8.83 -11.08
C TRP A 198 25.91 -10.28 -10.67
N PHE A 199 24.97 -10.91 -9.95
CA PHE A 199 25.13 -12.28 -9.47
C PHE A 199 25.17 -13.30 -10.60
N ASP A 200 24.37 -13.11 -11.65
CA ASP A 200 24.39 -13.96 -12.85
C ASP A 200 25.72 -13.81 -13.61
N TYR A 201 26.25 -12.59 -13.66
CA TYR A 201 27.56 -12.33 -14.25
C TYR A 201 28.70 -13.02 -13.49
N LEU A 202 28.68 -12.95 -12.14
CA LEU A 202 29.66 -13.64 -11.29
C LEU A 202 29.70 -15.14 -11.57
N GLN A 203 28.53 -15.76 -11.73
CA GLN A 203 28.40 -17.20 -11.94
C GLN A 203 28.92 -17.68 -13.31
N ARG A 204 29.17 -16.79 -14.27
CA ARG A 204 29.75 -17.18 -15.58
C ARG A 204 31.23 -17.57 -15.50
N ASN A 205 31.91 -17.22 -14.41
CA ASN A 205 33.34 -17.44 -14.25
C ASN A 205 33.64 -18.04 -12.87
N ASP A 206 33.97 -19.34 -12.84
CA ASP A 206 34.26 -20.09 -11.62
C ASP A 206 35.33 -19.43 -10.73
N ALA A 207 36.36 -18.82 -11.34
CA ALA A 207 37.42 -18.14 -10.59
C ALA A 207 36.91 -16.85 -9.94
N LEU A 208 36.06 -16.11 -10.64
CA LEU A 208 35.42 -14.90 -10.13
C LEU A 208 34.41 -15.25 -9.03
N ALA A 209 33.54 -16.24 -9.25
CA ALA A 209 32.58 -16.73 -8.25
C ALA A 209 33.28 -17.23 -6.97
N LYS A 210 34.36 -18.01 -7.11
CA LYS A 210 35.15 -18.49 -5.97
C LYS A 210 35.78 -17.34 -5.19
N ARG A 211 36.36 -16.36 -5.88
CA ARG A 211 36.97 -15.18 -5.25
C ARG A 211 35.92 -14.31 -4.54
N TYR A 212 34.77 -14.09 -5.18
CA TYR A 212 33.63 -13.41 -4.55
C TYR A 212 33.20 -14.12 -3.26
N ASN A 213 33.03 -15.45 -3.29
CA ASN A 213 32.61 -16.22 -2.11
C ASN A 213 33.61 -16.09 -0.94
N LEU A 214 34.91 -16.17 -1.23
CA LEU A 214 35.97 -15.98 -0.22
C LEU A 214 36.03 -14.53 0.27
N ALA A 215 35.81 -13.54 -0.60
CA ALA A 215 35.72 -12.15 -0.22
C ALA A 215 34.53 -11.90 0.74
N MET A 216 33.37 -12.48 0.45
CA MET A 216 32.20 -12.39 1.33
C MET A 216 32.44 -13.09 2.67
N GLN A 217 33.23 -14.16 2.71
CA GLN A 217 33.66 -14.77 3.97
C GLN A 217 34.49 -13.80 4.82
N ALA A 218 35.40 -13.04 4.23
CA ALA A 218 36.15 -12.01 4.96
C ALA A 218 35.26 -10.87 5.45
N HIS A 219 34.32 -10.42 4.60
CA HIS A 219 33.37 -9.38 4.98
C HIS A 219 32.47 -9.81 6.15
N GLY A 220 31.86 -10.98 6.05
CA GLY A 220 30.98 -11.55 7.09
C GLY A 220 31.72 -12.01 8.35
N GLY A 221 33.01 -12.33 8.24
CA GLY A 221 33.89 -12.62 9.38
C GLY A 221 34.40 -11.37 10.10
N GLY A 222 34.19 -10.17 9.53
CA GLY A 222 34.59 -8.91 10.12
C GLY A 222 33.81 -8.54 11.37
N GLU A 223 34.42 -7.70 12.21
CA GLU A 223 33.83 -7.19 13.44
C GLU A 223 32.42 -6.63 13.20
N GLY A 224 31.41 -7.14 13.91
CA GLY A 224 30.02 -6.68 13.79
C GLY A 224 29.10 -7.44 12.81
N TYR A 225 29.58 -8.43 12.05
CA TYR A 225 28.73 -9.26 11.16
C TYR A 225 28.52 -10.70 11.66
N SER A 226 28.97 -10.98 12.89
CA SER A 226 29.01 -12.32 13.46
C SER A 226 27.64 -12.99 13.55
N LEU A 227 27.65 -14.33 13.48
CA LEU A 227 26.46 -15.14 13.69
C LEU A 227 25.86 -14.93 15.09
N ALA A 228 26.70 -14.77 16.11
CA ALA A 228 26.27 -14.53 17.49
C ALA A 228 25.40 -13.28 17.60
N ALA A 229 25.72 -12.20 16.86
CA ALA A 229 24.90 -11.00 16.85
C ALA A 229 23.47 -11.23 16.30
N THR A 230 23.27 -12.24 15.45
CA THR A 230 21.93 -12.63 14.97
C THR A 230 21.19 -13.49 15.99
N VAL A 231 21.89 -14.45 16.61
CA VAL A 231 21.32 -15.39 17.59
C VAL A 231 20.97 -14.67 18.89
N ASP A 232 21.84 -13.79 19.37
CA ASP A 232 21.70 -13.11 20.66
C ASP A 232 20.99 -11.75 20.53
N GLY A 233 20.96 -11.17 19.32
CA GLY A 233 20.49 -9.79 19.09
C GLY A 233 18.98 -9.62 18.90
N TYR A 234 18.25 -10.72 18.67
CA TYR A 234 16.79 -10.75 18.60
C TYR A 234 16.23 -11.64 19.72
N PRO A 235 15.13 -11.26 20.37
CA PRO A 235 14.54 -12.05 21.45
C PRO A 235 13.75 -13.25 20.90
N TRP A 236 14.44 -14.22 20.31
CA TRP A 236 13.82 -15.41 19.69
C TRP A 236 12.94 -16.21 20.66
N GLY A 237 13.25 -16.16 21.96
CA GLY A 237 12.46 -16.79 23.01
C GLY A 237 11.08 -16.16 23.26
N ASP A 238 10.82 -14.95 22.74
CA ASP A 238 9.50 -14.29 22.85
C ASP A 238 8.48 -14.84 21.83
N LEU A 239 8.94 -15.60 20.83
CA LEU A 239 8.05 -16.33 19.93
C LEU A 239 7.33 -17.46 20.67
N ALA A 240 6.11 -17.78 20.25
CA ALA A 240 5.30 -18.83 20.88
C ALA A 240 6.03 -20.19 20.87
N GLU A 241 5.82 -21.00 21.92
CA GLU A 241 6.38 -22.35 21.97
C GLU A 241 5.88 -23.18 20.77
N GLY A 242 6.81 -23.77 20.01
CA GLY A 242 6.47 -24.51 18.79
C GLY A 242 6.31 -23.63 17.54
N ALA A 243 6.58 -22.32 17.61
CA ALA A 243 6.47 -21.41 16.48
C ALA A 243 7.33 -21.85 15.28
N THR A 244 6.76 -21.70 14.09
CA THR A 244 7.43 -21.96 12.81
C THR A 244 7.98 -20.67 12.23
N VAL A 245 9.29 -20.63 12.01
CA VAL A 245 10.01 -19.53 11.36
C VAL A 245 10.37 -19.95 9.94
N VAL A 246 9.95 -19.18 8.94
CA VAL A 246 10.38 -19.36 7.55
C VAL A 246 11.56 -18.44 7.30
N ASP A 247 12.74 -19.01 7.08
CA ASP A 247 13.97 -18.29 6.73
C ASP A 247 14.00 -18.10 5.20
N VAL A 248 13.59 -16.92 4.74
CA VAL A 248 13.38 -16.60 3.33
C VAL A 248 14.69 -16.07 2.74
N GLY A 249 15.24 -16.79 1.76
CA GLY A 249 16.59 -16.53 1.25
C GLY A 249 17.68 -17.05 2.19
N GLY A 250 17.39 -18.09 2.97
CA GLY A 250 18.28 -18.61 4.02
C GLY A 250 19.46 -19.45 3.52
N ASN A 251 19.64 -19.60 2.20
CA ASN A 251 20.77 -20.29 1.57
C ASN A 251 20.93 -21.75 2.07
N GLN A 252 22.10 -22.08 2.64
CA GLN A 252 22.36 -23.40 3.26
C GLN A 252 21.70 -23.57 4.64
N GLY A 253 21.14 -22.52 5.24
CA GLY A 253 20.46 -22.58 6.53
C GLY A 253 21.37 -22.48 7.77
N TYR A 254 22.67 -22.18 7.63
CA TYR A 254 23.61 -22.11 8.76
C TYR A 254 23.13 -21.19 9.90
N VAL A 255 22.50 -20.07 9.56
CA VAL A 255 21.96 -19.11 10.53
C VAL A 255 20.78 -19.74 11.29
N SER A 256 19.82 -20.28 10.54
CA SER A 256 18.69 -21.01 11.10
C SER A 256 19.10 -22.20 11.97
N PHE A 257 20.18 -22.91 11.63
CA PHE A 257 20.69 -24.02 12.45
C PHE A 257 21.19 -23.52 13.82
N ALA A 258 21.91 -22.41 13.85
CA ALA A 258 22.40 -21.85 15.11
C ALA A 258 21.27 -21.31 15.99
N ILE A 259 20.25 -20.68 15.39
CA ILE A 259 19.06 -20.24 16.14
C ILE A 259 18.28 -21.47 16.64
N ALA A 260 18.09 -22.51 15.81
CA ALA A 260 17.37 -23.72 16.20
C ALA A 260 18.06 -24.54 17.30
N ASP A 261 19.39 -24.48 17.38
CA ASP A 261 20.20 -25.08 18.44
C ASP A 261 20.06 -24.30 19.76
N ALA A 262 20.13 -22.96 19.70
CA ALA A 262 19.96 -22.08 20.86
C ALA A 262 18.51 -22.03 21.41
N PHE A 263 17.51 -22.23 20.54
CA PHE A 263 16.08 -22.16 20.87
C PHE A 263 15.36 -23.46 20.49
N PRO A 264 15.40 -24.50 21.36
CA PRO A 264 14.92 -25.85 21.04
C PRO A 264 13.41 -25.98 20.78
N THR A 265 12.62 -24.96 21.12
CA THR A 265 11.16 -24.93 20.94
C THR A 265 10.74 -24.47 19.55
N LEU A 266 11.62 -23.82 18.77
CA LEU A 266 11.31 -23.27 17.46
C LEU A 266 11.45 -24.33 16.34
N ARG A 267 10.71 -24.13 15.26
CA ARG A 267 10.82 -24.91 14.01
C ARG A 267 11.22 -23.98 12.86
N PHE A 268 12.03 -24.46 11.94
CA PHE A 268 12.53 -23.66 10.81
C PHE A 268 12.21 -24.32 9.47
N ILE A 269 11.76 -23.51 8.52
CA ILE A 269 11.68 -23.87 7.11
C ILE A 269 12.59 -22.90 6.36
N VAL A 270 13.72 -23.39 5.86
CA VAL A 270 14.71 -22.58 5.16
C VAL A 270 14.45 -22.64 3.67
N GLN A 271 14.15 -21.50 3.08
CA GLN A 271 13.78 -21.33 1.68
C GLN A 271 14.88 -20.62 0.90
N ASP A 272 15.18 -21.12 -0.30
CA ASP A 272 16.00 -20.41 -1.29
C ASP A 272 15.65 -20.90 -2.71
N THR A 273 16.15 -20.21 -3.73
CA THR A 273 15.94 -20.56 -5.15
C THR A 273 16.66 -21.85 -5.54
N ALA A 274 16.18 -22.47 -6.62
CA ALA A 274 16.80 -23.68 -7.16
C ALA A 274 18.23 -23.38 -7.65
N GLY A 275 19.22 -24.08 -7.09
CA GLY A 275 20.64 -23.93 -7.49
C GLY A 275 21.53 -23.24 -6.45
N MET A 276 20.97 -22.61 -5.42
CA MET A 276 21.77 -21.97 -4.36
C MET A 276 22.40 -22.94 -3.37
N ARG A 277 22.00 -24.22 -3.38
CA ARG A 277 22.59 -25.28 -2.54
C ARG A 277 23.52 -26.16 -3.38
N THR A 278 24.72 -26.43 -2.85
CA THR A 278 25.70 -27.28 -3.56
C THR A 278 25.34 -28.76 -3.41
N PRO A 279 25.76 -29.66 -4.32
CA PRO A 279 25.54 -31.10 -4.18
C PRO A 279 26.01 -31.67 -2.82
N GLU A 280 27.03 -31.07 -2.22
CA GLU A 280 27.58 -31.47 -0.92
C GLU A 280 26.74 -30.97 0.27
N THR A 281 25.83 -30.02 0.07
CA THR A 281 25.08 -29.31 1.13
C THR A 281 23.55 -29.44 0.99
N VAL A 282 23.04 -29.78 -0.20
CA VAL A 282 21.61 -30.09 -0.44
C VAL A 282 21.10 -31.13 0.55
N GLY A 283 20.06 -30.77 1.31
CA GLY A 283 19.36 -31.68 2.22
C GLY A 283 20.12 -32.07 3.50
N LYS A 284 21.29 -31.48 3.78
CA LYS A 284 22.09 -31.82 4.97
C LYS A 284 21.75 -30.95 6.17
N VAL A 285 20.67 -31.30 6.85
CA VAL A 285 20.36 -30.78 8.19
C VAL A 285 21.14 -31.61 9.24
N PRO A 286 21.82 -30.98 10.22
CA PRO A 286 22.48 -31.71 11.31
C PRO A 286 21.53 -32.70 12.00
N ASN A 287 22.01 -33.90 12.34
CA ASN A 287 21.16 -34.98 12.87
C ASN A 287 20.29 -34.57 14.06
N ALA A 288 20.82 -33.71 14.94
CA ALA A 288 20.09 -33.20 16.10
C ALA A 288 18.91 -32.26 15.75
N LEU A 289 18.92 -31.67 14.55
CA LEU A 289 17.96 -30.65 14.11
C LEU A 289 16.95 -31.16 13.06
N GLN A 290 17.16 -32.36 12.48
CA GLN A 290 16.32 -32.93 11.41
C GLN A 290 14.82 -33.01 11.75
N ALA A 291 14.47 -33.09 13.03
CA ALA A 291 13.07 -33.13 13.46
C ALA A 291 12.37 -31.75 13.45
N ARG A 292 13.11 -30.65 13.33
CA ARG A 292 12.60 -29.27 13.48
C ARG A 292 13.08 -28.31 12.41
N VAL A 293 14.00 -28.70 11.54
CA VAL A 293 14.50 -27.86 10.44
C VAL A 293 14.31 -28.57 9.11
N GLU A 294 13.67 -27.88 8.18
CA GLU A 294 13.42 -28.34 6.82
C GLU A 294 14.07 -27.38 5.82
N LEU A 295 14.65 -27.92 4.74
CA LEU A 295 15.20 -27.14 3.64
C LEU A 295 14.27 -27.28 2.41
N THR A 296 13.67 -26.17 1.97
CA THR A 296 12.74 -26.14 0.83
C THR A 296 13.23 -25.19 -0.27
N THR A 297 12.61 -25.27 -1.46
CA THR A 297 12.92 -24.39 -2.59
C THR A 297 11.78 -23.40 -2.79
N HIS A 298 12.09 -22.11 -2.88
CA HIS A 298 11.11 -21.07 -3.12
C HIS A 298 11.77 -19.80 -3.69
N ASP A 299 11.07 -19.14 -4.61
CA ASP A 299 11.42 -17.82 -5.13
C ASP A 299 10.59 -16.77 -4.38
N PHE A 300 11.25 -15.91 -3.61
CA PHE A 300 10.61 -14.91 -2.76
C PHE A 300 9.94 -13.76 -3.54
N PHE A 301 10.05 -13.72 -4.87
CA PHE A 301 9.20 -12.86 -5.72
C PHE A 301 7.85 -13.49 -6.06
N THR A 302 7.65 -14.77 -5.73
CA THR A 302 6.39 -15.49 -5.94
C THR A 302 5.62 -15.65 -4.63
N PRO A 303 4.28 -15.77 -4.66
CA PRO A 303 3.48 -15.90 -3.44
C PRO A 303 4.01 -16.99 -2.49
N GLN A 304 4.22 -16.61 -1.24
CA GLN A 304 4.79 -17.48 -0.21
C GLN A 304 3.93 -18.73 0.01
N PRO A 305 4.46 -19.95 -0.18
CA PRO A 305 3.68 -21.19 -0.08
C PRO A 305 3.44 -21.65 1.36
N VAL A 306 4.16 -21.13 2.34
CA VAL A 306 4.11 -21.58 3.73
C VAL A 306 3.53 -20.51 4.64
N VAL A 307 2.43 -20.84 5.33
CA VAL A 307 1.86 -20.02 6.42
C VAL A 307 2.62 -20.31 7.72
N ALA A 308 3.17 -19.28 8.36
CA ALA A 308 4.08 -19.41 9.50
C ALA A 308 3.86 -18.36 10.61
N ASP A 309 4.55 -18.54 11.75
CA ASP A 309 4.57 -17.58 12.86
C ASP A 309 5.44 -16.37 12.55
N ALA A 310 6.57 -16.60 11.91
CA ALA A 310 7.52 -15.56 11.58
C ALA A 310 8.18 -15.82 10.23
N TYR A 311 8.52 -14.75 9.53
CA TYR A 311 9.30 -14.75 8.29
C TYR A 311 10.57 -13.97 8.54
N PHE A 312 11.69 -14.66 8.45
CA PHE A 312 13.02 -14.13 8.73
C PHE A 312 13.77 -13.87 7.43
N PHE A 313 14.33 -12.66 7.30
CA PHE A 313 15.18 -12.25 6.19
C PHE A 313 16.50 -11.73 6.75
N ARG A 314 17.62 -12.17 6.19
CA ARG A 314 18.93 -11.67 6.58
C ARG A 314 19.77 -11.34 5.36
N MET A 315 20.21 -10.09 5.23
CA MET A 315 20.99 -9.62 4.08
C MET A 315 20.28 -9.89 2.74
N ILE A 316 19.01 -9.52 2.66
CA ILE A 316 18.17 -9.72 1.46
C ILE A 316 17.78 -8.37 0.87
N PHE A 317 17.14 -7.53 1.66
CA PHE A 317 16.56 -6.27 1.21
C PHE A 317 17.62 -5.24 0.80
N HIS A 318 18.82 -5.29 1.36
CA HIS A 318 19.94 -4.45 0.91
C HIS A 318 20.40 -4.74 -0.54
N GLY A 319 20.08 -5.94 -1.06
CA GLY A 319 20.44 -6.37 -2.41
C GLY A 319 19.43 -5.97 -3.48
N PHE A 320 18.34 -5.30 -3.10
CA PHE A 320 17.23 -4.95 -3.99
C PHE A 320 16.82 -3.48 -3.84
N ALA A 321 16.47 -2.86 -4.97
CA ALA A 321 15.85 -1.53 -4.99
C ALA A 321 14.44 -1.56 -4.38
N ASP A 322 13.92 -0.38 -4.01
CA ASP A 322 12.66 -0.26 -3.25
C ASP A 322 11.48 -0.93 -3.97
N LYS A 323 11.36 -0.74 -5.30
CA LYS A 323 10.30 -1.42 -6.07
C LYS A 323 10.33 -2.95 -5.95
N HIS A 324 11.51 -3.56 -5.84
CA HIS A 324 11.67 -5.01 -5.74
C HIS A 324 11.45 -5.49 -4.31
N CYS A 325 11.92 -4.73 -3.33
CA CYS A 325 11.63 -4.98 -1.93
C CYS A 325 10.13 -4.97 -1.63
N VAL A 326 9.38 -4.04 -2.24
CA VAL A 326 7.91 -3.99 -2.19
C VAL A 326 7.30 -5.29 -2.72
N LEU A 327 7.77 -5.79 -3.86
CA LEU A 327 7.28 -7.06 -4.44
C LEU A 327 7.56 -8.26 -3.53
N ILE A 328 8.74 -8.32 -2.90
CA ILE A 328 9.09 -9.38 -1.94
C ILE A 328 8.13 -9.35 -0.74
N LEU A 329 7.86 -8.16 -0.18
CA LEU A 329 6.92 -8.02 0.94
C LEU A 329 5.48 -8.36 0.54
N GLN A 330 5.05 -7.96 -0.66
CA GLN A 330 3.73 -8.30 -1.20
C GLN A 330 3.57 -9.80 -1.45
N ALA A 331 4.64 -10.49 -1.87
CA ALA A 331 4.64 -11.94 -2.05
C ALA A 331 4.42 -12.70 -0.73
N LEU A 332 4.78 -12.12 0.43
CA LEU A 332 4.47 -12.71 1.74
C LEU A 332 2.99 -12.63 2.09
N VAL A 333 2.31 -11.55 1.72
CA VAL A 333 0.95 -11.18 2.17
C VAL A 333 -0.06 -12.34 2.17
N PRO A 334 -0.17 -13.18 1.11
CA PRO A 334 -1.10 -14.30 1.09
C PRO A 334 -0.88 -15.35 2.18
N ALA A 335 0.33 -15.44 2.72
CA ALA A 335 0.71 -16.41 3.74
C ALA A 335 0.68 -15.83 5.17
N LEU A 336 0.52 -14.51 5.33
CA LEU A 336 0.59 -13.85 6.63
C LEU A 336 -0.72 -14.02 7.43
N ARG A 337 -0.62 -14.65 8.59
CA ARG A 337 -1.71 -14.75 9.59
C ARG A 337 -1.65 -13.58 10.60
N PRO A 338 -2.74 -13.24 11.31
CA PRO A 338 -2.69 -12.15 12.28
C PRO A 338 -1.61 -12.40 13.33
N GLY A 339 -0.83 -11.37 13.62
CA GLY A 339 0.30 -11.43 14.54
C GLY A 339 1.56 -12.07 13.96
N ALA A 340 1.57 -12.50 12.68
CA ALA A 340 2.77 -13.05 12.08
C ALA A 340 3.88 -11.99 12.06
N LYS A 341 5.09 -12.37 12.49
CA LYS A 341 6.23 -11.46 12.56
C LYS A 341 7.01 -11.47 11.24
N ILE A 342 7.45 -10.31 10.80
CA ILE A 342 8.43 -10.14 9.73
C ILE A 342 9.67 -9.60 10.42
N ILE A 343 10.72 -10.42 10.43
CA ILE A 343 11.98 -10.14 11.14
C ILE A 343 13.05 -9.97 10.06
N ILE A 344 13.55 -8.75 9.91
CA ILE A 344 14.63 -8.45 8.98
C ILE A 344 15.89 -8.16 9.78
N HIS A 345 17.01 -8.78 9.43
CA HIS A 345 18.34 -8.45 9.94
C HIS A 345 19.22 -8.02 8.77
N ASP A 346 19.31 -6.72 8.53
CA ASP A 346 19.93 -6.16 7.33
C ASP A 346 20.74 -4.89 7.66
N GLY A 347 21.47 -4.36 6.68
CA GLY A 347 22.10 -3.06 6.80
C GLY A 347 21.07 -1.94 6.96
N ALA A 348 21.41 -0.93 7.77
CA ALA A 348 20.64 0.29 7.89
C ALA A 348 21.56 1.49 8.13
N LEU A 349 21.15 2.65 7.63
CA LEU A 349 21.89 3.88 7.81
C LEU A 349 21.51 4.53 9.15
N PRO A 350 22.49 4.89 10.00
CA PRO A 350 22.20 5.67 11.20
C PRO A 350 21.71 7.06 10.81
N GLU A 351 20.86 7.66 11.66
CA GLU A 351 20.46 9.05 11.48
C GLU A 351 21.70 9.96 11.48
N PRO A 352 21.77 10.98 10.61
CA PRO A 352 22.94 11.85 10.50
C PRO A 352 23.39 12.42 11.85
N GLY A 353 24.64 12.13 12.24
CA GLY A 353 25.23 12.62 13.48
C GLY A 353 24.91 11.81 14.74
N THR A 354 24.23 10.68 14.62
CA THR A 354 23.97 9.77 15.75
C THR A 354 25.02 8.69 15.92
N ALA A 355 25.75 8.35 14.86
CA ALA A 355 26.84 7.38 14.87
C ALA A 355 28.21 8.05 14.92
N GLY A 356 29.21 7.32 15.42
CA GLY A 356 30.60 7.74 15.35
C GLY A 356 31.10 7.78 13.90
N TYR A 357 32.09 8.63 13.61
CA TYR A 357 32.62 8.87 12.26
C TYR A 357 32.95 7.58 11.48
N ILE A 358 33.58 6.60 12.12
CA ILE A 358 33.99 5.35 11.46
C ILE A 358 32.77 4.50 11.06
N GLU A 359 31.77 4.43 11.93
CA GLU A 359 30.54 3.69 11.65
C GLU A 359 29.75 4.36 10.52
N GLU A 360 29.51 5.67 10.63
CA GLU A 360 28.84 6.48 9.62
C GLU A 360 29.51 6.30 8.24
N ARG A 361 30.84 6.44 8.20
CA ARG A 361 31.63 6.27 6.96
C ARG A 361 31.51 4.86 6.40
N THR A 362 31.56 3.83 7.25
CA THR A 362 31.52 2.43 6.82
C THR A 362 30.17 2.09 6.21
N MET A 363 29.07 2.45 6.87
CA MET A 363 27.72 2.16 6.38
C MET A 363 27.40 2.91 5.09
N ARG A 364 27.77 4.19 4.99
CA ARG A 364 27.60 4.96 3.74
C ARG A 364 28.51 4.47 2.62
N THR A 365 29.66 3.87 2.94
CA THR A 365 30.50 3.23 1.92
C THR A 365 29.85 1.96 1.39
N LEU A 366 29.25 1.15 2.28
CA LEU A 366 28.51 -0.05 1.91
C LEU A 366 27.32 0.27 1.00
N ASP A 367 26.53 1.29 1.35
CA ASP A 367 25.41 1.80 0.55
C ASP A 367 25.81 2.11 -0.90
N LEU A 368 26.91 2.85 -1.08
CA LEU A 368 27.43 3.15 -2.41
C LEU A 368 27.87 1.89 -3.18
N PHE A 369 28.38 0.87 -2.50
CA PHE A 369 28.69 -0.40 -3.15
C PHE A 369 27.44 -1.15 -3.62
N MET A 370 26.33 -1.05 -2.88
CA MET A 370 25.05 -1.64 -3.30
C MET A 370 24.49 -0.93 -4.52
N GLN A 371 24.63 0.39 -4.58
CA GLN A 371 24.31 1.14 -5.78
C GLN A 371 25.19 0.76 -6.97
N VAL A 372 26.51 0.64 -6.78
CA VAL A 372 27.46 0.28 -7.86
C VAL A 372 27.13 -1.08 -8.49
N THR A 373 26.74 -2.05 -7.66
CA THR A 373 26.62 -3.46 -8.09
C THR A 373 25.22 -3.84 -8.55
N VAL A 374 24.17 -3.34 -7.90
CA VAL A 374 22.80 -3.81 -8.13
C VAL A 374 21.75 -2.68 -8.15
N ASN A 375 22.16 -1.40 -8.11
CA ASN A 375 21.26 -0.24 -7.96
C ASN A 375 20.32 -0.35 -6.74
N ALA A 376 20.76 -1.05 -5.69
CA ALA A 376 20.06 -1.09 -4.41
C ALA A 376 20.65 -0.03 -3.45
N ARG A 377 20.08 0.06 -2.24
CA ARG A 377 20.52 1.00 -1.19
C ARG A 377 20.35 0.42 0.20
N GLU A 378 21.19 0.88 1.11
CA GLU A 378 20.93 0.80 2.54
C GLU A 378 19.88 1.86 2.92
N ARG A 379 19.06 1.57 3.93
CA ARG A 379 17.87 2.38 4.25
C ARG A 379 17.97 3.00 5.64
N GLU A 380 17.51 4.24 5.78
CA GLU A 380 17.31 4.87 7.08
C GLU A 380 16.06 4.31 7.78
N PRO A 381 15.89 4.49 9.10
CA PRO A 381 14.69 4.04 9.82
C PRO A 381 13.37 4.49 9.20
N ASP A 382 13.29 5.70 8.66
CA ASP A 382 12.07 6.22 8.02
C ASP A 382 11.86 5.62 6.63
N ASP A 383 12.93 5.36 5.86
CA ASP A 383 12.85 4.61 4.60
C ASP A 383 12.27 3.21 4.83
N TRP A 384 12.66 2.52 5.91
CA TRP A 384 12.12 1.21 6.25
C TRP A 384 10.61 1.27 6.57
N ARG A 385 10.17 2.27 7.33
CA ARG A 385 8.74 2.47 7.62
C ARG A 385 7.96 2.71 6.34
N GLU A 386 8.48 3.56 5.46
CA GLU A 386 7.88 3.86 4.17
C GLU A 386 7.84 2.62 3.26
N LEU A 387 8.91 1.83 3.22
CA LEU A 387 8.97 0.60 2.42
C LEU A 387 7.85 -0.38 2.79
N PHE A 388 7.62 -0.61 4.08
CA PHE A 388 6.51 -1.47 4.54
C PHE A 388 5.14 -0.85 4.26
N ARG A 389 5.02 0.48 4.39
CA ARG A 389 3.78 1.21 4.05
C ARG A 389 3.43 1.09 2.56
N LEU A 390 4.43 1.20 1.68
CA LEU A 390 4.30 1.03 0.24
C LEU A 390 3.96 -0.41 -0.15
N ALA A 391 4.44 -1.40 0.62
CA ALA A 391 4.12 -2.79 0.40
C ALA A 391 2.66 -3.13 0.76
N ASP A 392 2.22 -2.80 1.97
CA ASP A 392 0.83 -2.99 2.44
C ASP A 392 0.59 -2.23 3.76
N GLY A 393 -0.50 -1.45 3.84
CA GLY A 393 -0.84 -0.69 5.05
C GLY A 393 -1.15 -1.51 6.31
N ARG A 394 -1.27 -2.85 6.20
CA ARG A 394 -1.45 -3.77 7.34
C ARG A 394 -0.15 -4.15 8.05
N PHE A 395 1.00 -3.85 7.46
CA PHE A 395 2.29 -4.02 8.14
C PHE A 395 2.42 -2.98 9.27
N LYS A 396 2.36 -3.44 10.51
CA LYS A 396 2.61 -2.60 11.68
C LYS A 396 4.10 -2.62 12.00
N PHE A 397 4.77 -1.50 11.76
CA PHE A 397 6.16 -1.32 12.14
C PHE A 397 6.29 -1.30 13.67
N ASN A 398 6.97 -2.30 14.24
CA ASN A 398 7.12 -2.39 15.69
C ASN A 398 8.36 -1.64 16.14
N LYS A 399 9.53 -2.03 15.62
CA LYS A 399 10.81 -1.49 16.09
C LYS A 399 11.91 -1.70 15.07
N ILE A 400 12.85 -0.75 15.04
CA ILE A 400 14.15 -0.89 14.40
C ILE A 400 15.24 -0.61 15.43
N TRP A 401 16.27 -1.46 15.52
CA TRP A 401 17.37 -1.28 16.46
C TRP A 401 18.64 -1.99 16.00
N LYS A 402 19.78 -1.48 16.44
CA LYS A 402 21.10 -2.11 16.24
C LYS A 402 21.53 -2.81 17.52
N PRO A 403 21.77 -4.14 17.51
CA PRO A 403 22.46 -4.81 18.61
C PRO A 403 23.87 -4.23 18.81
N GLU A 404 24.33 -4.12 20.06
CA GLU A 404 25.62 -3.49 20.39
C GLU A 404 26.83 -4.19 19.74
N SER A 405 26.74 -5.51 19.59
CA SER A 405 27.76 -6.34 18.93
C SER A 405 27.59 -6.46 17.41
N SER A 406 26.62 -5.76 16.81
CA SER A 406 26.27 -5.85 15.39
C SER A 406 26.50 -4.54 14.64
N ARG A 407 26.85 -4.65 13.35
CA ARG A 407 26.77 -3.56 12.36
C ARG A 407 25.44 -3.57 11.59
N MET A 408 24.72 -4.70 11.62
CA MET A 408 23.38 -4.83 11.04
C MET A 408 22.31 -4.52 12.08
N TRP A 409 21.13 -4.19 11.59
CA TRP A 409 19.99 -3.77 12.38
C TRP A 409 18.87 -4.77 12.26
N PHE A 410 18.14 -4.97 13.36
CA PHE A 410 16.87 -5.66 13.31
C PHE A 410 15.75 -4.69 13.00
N ILE A 411 14.89 -5.07 12.06
CA ILE A 411 13.62 -4.45 11.77
C ILE A 411 12.55 -5.50 12.06
N GLU A 412 11.72 -5.24 13.07
CA GLU A 412 10.57 -6.06 13.39
C GLU A 412 9.29 -5.37 12.94
N VAL A 413 8.52 -6.09 12.16
CA VAL A 413 7.19 -5.71 11.71
C VAL A 413 6.22 -6.84 12.05
N GLU A 414 4.99 -6.48 12.33
CA GLU A 414 3.92 -7.45 12.60
C GLU A 414 2.82 -7.33 11.56
N TRP A 415 2.37 -8.46 11.06
CA TRP A 415 1.21 -8.54 10.21
C TRP A 415 -0.05 -8.45 11.04
N ASN A 416 -0.72 -7.30 10.95
CA ASN A 416 -1.99 -7.13 11.61
C ASN A 416 -3.11 -7.47 10.63
N ILE A 417 -3.81 -8.58 10.91
CA ILE A 417 -5.21 -8.70 10.47
C ILE A 417 -6.04 -7.92 11.49
N ILE A 418 -5.81 -6.62 11.51
CA ILE A 418 -6.85 -5.73 11.96
C ILE A 418 -7.59 -5.34 10.68
N MET A 419 -8.89 -5.62 10.69
CA MET A 419 -9.84 -5.24 9.65
C MET A 419 -9.68 -3.76 9.32
N SER A 420 -8.86 -3.43 8.32
CA SER A 420 -8.66 -2.07 7.81
C SER A 420 -8.66 -0.97 8.89
N GLU A 421 -7.75 -1.04 9.85
CA GLU A 421 -7.44 0.09 10.73
C GLU A 421 -6.44 1.09 10.13
N GLY A 422 -5.94 0.90 8.90
CA GLY A 422 -5.26 2.00 8.20
C GLY A 422 -6.20 3.17 7.90
N ALA A 423 -7.41 2.88 7.44
CA ALA A 423 -8.48 3.87 7.29
C ALA A 423 -9.25 4.10 8.60
N SER A 424 -9.38 3.08 9.48
CA SER A 424 -10.09 3.23 10.77
C SER A 424 -9.25 3.85 11.90
N ALA A 425 -7.95 3.66 12.03
CA ALA A 425 -7.13 4.35 13.03
C ALA A 425 -6.74 5.76 12.57
N ILE A 426 -6.57 6.01 11.27
CA ILE A 426 -6.52 7.38 10.75
C ILE A 426 -7.90 8.03 10.83
N SER A 427 -9.02 7.32 10.62
CA SER A 427 -10.35 7.91 10.81
C SER A 427 -10.84 7.95 12.25
N GLN A 428 -10.32 7.13 13.17
CA GLN A 428 -10.59 7.16 14.62
C GLN A 428 -9.63 8.10 15.34
N ALA A 429 -8.39 8.24 14.87
CA ALA A 429 -7.50 9.32 15.29
C ALA A 429 -7.95 10.64 14.66
N ALA A 430 -8.39 10.68 13.40
CA ALA A 430 -9.02 11.88 12.83
C ALA A 430 -10.38 12.15 13.48
N TYR A 431 -11.20 11.15 13.81
CA TYR A 431 -12.44 11.32 14.58
C TYR A 431 -12.14 11.73 16.02
N GLY A 432 -11.11 11.19 16.66
CA GLY A 432 -10.67 11.58 18.00
C GLY A 432 -10.07 12.98 18.04
N VAL A 433 -9.29 13.35 17.01
CA VAL A 433 -8.75 14.68 16.78
C VAL A 433 -9.86 15.66 16.38
N GLU A 434 -10.85 15.25 15.57
CA GLU A 434 -12.00 16.06 15.16
C GLU A 434 -13.00 16.26 16.30
N LYS A 435 -13.28 15.22 17.09
CA LYS A 435 -14.06 15.32 18.34
C LYS A 435 -13.35 16.19 19.39
N ALA A 436 -12.02 16.32 19.30
CA ALA A 436 -11.22 17.24 20.10
C ALA A 436 -11.09 18.67 19.52
N ILE A 437 -11.14 18.83 18.19
CA ILE A 437 -11.10 20.13 17.48
C ILE A 437 -12.48 20.80 17.46
N GLY A 438 -13.54 20.02 17.48
CA GLY A 438 -14.93 20.47 17.44
C GLY A 438 -15.47 20.67 16.02
N HIS A 439 -16.80 20.54 15.90
CA HIS A 439 -17.57 20.92 14.72
C HIS A 439 -17.42 22.41 14.42
N GLY A 440 -17.42 22.82 13.14
CA GLY A 440 -17.50 24.24 12.81
C GLY A 440 -18.88 24.84 13.17
N ASP A 441 -18.90 26.07 13.70
CA ASP A 441 -20.06 26.78 14.30
C ASP A 441 -21.27 27.10 13.38
N ASN A 442 -21.40 26.49 12.21
CA ASN A 442 -22.37 26.90 11.17
C ASN A 442 -23.59 25.97 11.05
N THR A 443 -23.74 24.98 11.93
CA THR A 443 -24.83 24.02 11.87
C THR A 443 -26.10 24.58 12.50
N VAL A 444 -27.24 24.20 11.94
CA VAL A 444 -28.55 24.62 12.47
C VAL A 444 -29.34 23.45 13.07
N ILE A 445 -28.71 22.28 13.16
CA ILE A 445 -29.27 21.05 13.69
C ILE A 445 -28.21 20.26 14.46
N GLN A 446 -28.66 19.48 15.44
CA GLN A 446 -27.85 18.54 16.19
C GLN A 446 -27.41 17.37 15.29
N GLN A 447 -26.09 17.17 15.23
CA GLN A 447 -25.40 16.08 14.51
C GLN A 447 -24.96 14.98 15.49
N ASP A 448 -24.38 13.90 14.94
CA ASP A 448 -23.89 12.73 15.69
C ASP A 448 -24.99 12.03 16.51
N VAL A 449 -26.21 12.04 16.00
CA VAL A 449 -27.35 11.25 16.51
C VAL A 449 -27.61 10.10 15.53
N ALA A 450 -26.63 9.21 15.43
CA ALA A 450 -26.64 8.04 14.54
C ALA A 450 -27.35 6.83 15.16
N ASP A 451 -27.53 6.84 16.48
CA ASP A 451 -28.35 5.93 17.25
C ASP A 451 -29.13 6.68 18.35
N TYR A 452 -30.05 5.97 19.03
CA TYR A 452 -30.93 6.55 20.05
C TYR A 452 -30.66 6.03 21.47
N SER A 453 -29.48 5.46 21.74
CA SER A 453 -29.12 4.94 23.06
C SER A 453 -29.13 6.01 24.14
N GLU A 454 -28.63 7.21 23.84
CA GLU A 454 -28.57 8.35 24.76
C GLU A 454 -29.75 9.32 24.59
N THR A 455 -30.33 9.40 23.39
CA THR A 455 -31.32 10.42 23.01
C THR A 455 -32.74 9.90 22.86
N GLY A 456 -32.94 8.58 22.92
CA GLY A 456 -34.24 7.95 22.70
C GLY A 456 -35.20 8.04 23.89
N ARG A 457 -36.45 7.64 23.64
CA ARG A 457 -37.52 7.61 24.66
C ARG A 457 -37.23 6.54 25.72
N PRO A 458 -37.20 6.90 27.02
CA PRO A 458 -37.04 5.92 28.09
C PRO A 458 -38.14 4.85 28.07
N GLY A 459 -37.75 3.57 28.13
CA GLY A 459 -38.68 2.44 28.27
C GLY A 459 -39.46 2.06 27.01
N SER A 460 -39.10 2.59 25.83
CA SER A 460 -39.73 2.21 24.55
C SER A 460 -38.70 1.85 23.50
N THR A 461 -38.80 0.66 22.91
CA THR A 461 -37.86 0.15 21.90
C THR A 461 -38.53 -0.09 20.54
N MET A 462 -37.71 -0.22 19.51
CA MET A 462 -38.06 -0.56 18.14
C MET A 462 -36.98 -1.43 17.50
N LYS A 463 -37.33 -2.12 16.41
CA LYS A 463 -36.35 -2.82 15.56
C LYS A 463 -35.63 -1.85 14.63
N ALA A 464 -34.32 -2.02 14.49
CA ALA A 464 -33.49 -1.29 13.55
C ALA A 464 -32.30 -2.15 13.09
N LEU A 465 -31.90 -1.99 11.82
CA LEU A 465 -30.64 -2.51 11.33
C LEU A 465 -29.52 -1.56 11.75
N VAL A 466 -28.53 -2.09 12.45
CA VAL A 466 -27.35 -1.33 12.88
C VAL A 466 -26.08 -1.88 12.28
N TRP A 467 -25.14 -0.99 12.01
CA TRP A 467 -23.78 -1.36 11.64
C TRP A 467 -22.99 -1.81 12.88
N GLN A 468 -22.36 -2.98 12.81
CA GLN A 468 -21.66 -3.61 13.94
C GLN A 468 -20.15 -3.71 13.74
N GLY A 469 -19.63 -3.12 12.67
CA GLY A 469 -18.27 -3.29 12.19
C GLY A 469 -18.24 -3.63 10.71
N LYS A 470 -17.05 -3.53 10.12
CA LYS A 470 -16.84 -3.91 8.72
C LYS A 470 -17.34 -5.35 8.48
N ASN A 471 -18.04 -5.53 7.36
CA ASN A 471 -18.72 -6.73 6.92
C ASN A 471 -19.73 -7.30 7.93
N LYS A 472 -20.27 -6.47 8.83
CA LYS A 472 -21.22 -6.91 9.85
C LYS A 472 -22.33 -5.89 10.11
N VAL A 473 -23.55 -6.28 9.77
CA VAL A 473 -24.79 -5.61 10.19
C VAL A 473 -25.63 -6.56 11.03
N GLU A 474 -26.48 -6.01 11.89
CA GLU A 474 -27.32 -6.81 12.79
C GLU A 474 -28.67 -6.13 13.03
N MET A 475 -29.74 -6.92 13.08
CA MET A 475 -31.06 -6.45 13.46
C MET A 475 -31.20 -6.45 14.99
N VAL A 476 -31.36 -5.28 15.60
CA VAL A 476 -31.37 -5.14 17.07
C VAL A 476 -32.59 -4.36 17.56
N ASP A 477 -32.89 -4.48 18.84
CA ASP A 477 -33.84 -3.58 19.52
C ASP A 477 -33.10 -2.34 20.02
N VAL A 478 -33.48 -1.16 19.54
CA VAL A 478 -32.96 0.15 19.96
C VAL A 478 -34.06 1.01 20.59
N PRO A 479 -33.75 2.02 21.41
CA PRO A 479 -34.77 2.97 21.87
C PRO A 479 -35.47 3.68 20.70
N ARG A 480 -36.77 4.00 20.87
CA ARG A 480 -37.50 4.81 19.89
C ARG A 480 -36.99 6.25 19.91
N PRO A 481 -36.91 6.92 18.75
CA PRO A 481 -36.58 8.35 18.72
C PRO A 481 -37.64 9.21 19.41
N GLN A 482 -37.24 10.42 19.76
CA GLN A 482 -38.11 11.52 20.20
C GLN A 482 -37.69 12.82 19.50
N ILE A 483 -38.56 13.82 19.59
CA ILE A 483 -38.24 15.19 19.21
C ILE A 483 -37.07 15.68 20.07
N LEU A 484 -35.97 16.07 19.42
CA LEU A 484 -34.81 16.68 20.07
C LEU A 484 -34.79 18.19 19.81
N GLU A 485 -35.26 18.61 18.64
CA GLU A 485 -35.30 20.00 18.18
C GLU A 485 -36.70 20.36 17.69
N ASP A 486 -37.09 21.63 17.82
CA ASP A 486 -38.47 22.07 17.57
C ASP A 486 -38.98 21.79 16.15
N ARG A 487 -38.10 21.63 15.16
CA ARG A 487 -38.45 21.35 13.77
C ARG A 487 -38.31 19.88 13.37
N ASP A 488 -38.10 18.99 14.33
CA ASP A 488 -38.04 17.56 14.07
C ASP A 488 -39.41 16.97 13.75
N VAL A 489 -39.41 15.88 12.99
CA VAL A 489 -40.57 15.03 12.74
C VAL A 489 -40.17 13.58 13.02
N ILE A 490 -41.05 12.82 13.69
CA ILE A 490 -40.88 11.38 13.85
C ILE A 490 -41.79 10.67 12.87
N LEU A 491 -41.22 9.79 12.03
CA LEU A 491 -41.97 8.93 11.12
C LEU A 491 -42.08 7.52 11.68
N LYS A 492 -43.25 6.90 11.53
CA LYS A 492 -43.43 5.44 11.44
C LYS A 492 -43.03 5.02 10.05
N VAL A 493 -41.90 4.34 9.91
CA VAL A 493 -41.39 3.93 8.59
C VAL A 493 -42.35 2.91 8.01
N THR A 494 -42.94 3.21 6.85
CA THR A 494 -43.83 2.30 6.11
C THR A 494 -43.11 1.62 4.94
N GLY A 495 -41.95 2.13 4.54
CA GLY A 495 -41.09 1.49 3.56
C GLY A 495 -39.67 2.05 3.63
N SER A 496 -38.69 1.16 3.47
CA SER A 496 -37.28 1.50 3.26
C SER A 496 -36.71 0.60 2.15
N THR A 497 -35.42 0.71 1.86
CA THR A 497 -34.75 -0.08 0.83
C THR A 497 -33.28 -0.27 1.18
N VAL A 498 -32.62 -1.15 0.42
CA VAL A 498 -31.17 -1.30 0.41
C VAL A 498 -30.66 -0.63 -0.86
N CYS A 499 -29.68 0.26 -0.70
CA CYS A 499 -28.99 0.90 -1.81
C CYS A 499 -27.67 0.19 -2.12
N GLY A 500 -27.15 0.34 -3.34
CA GLY A 500 -25.79 -0.09 -3.66
C GLY A 500 -24.75 0.57 -2.73
N SER A 501 -25.00 1.81 -2.31
CA SER A 501 -24.13 2.54 -1.38
C SER A 501 -24.05 1.91 0.01
N ASP A 502 -25.10 1.20 0.44
CA ASP A 502 -25.11 0.51 1.73
C ASP A 502 -24.05 -0.59 1.78
N LEU A 503 -23.65 -1.14 0.63
CA LEU A 503 -22.55 -2.09 0.54
C LEU A 503 -21.20 -1.41 0.82
N HIS A 504 -21.00 -0.15 0.42
CA HIS A 504 -19.79 0.61 0.79
C HIS A 504 -19.72 0.86 2.31
N LEU A 505 -20.87 1.07 2.97
CA LEU A 505 -20.97 1.15 4.43
C LEU A 505 -20.66 -0.21 5.08
N LEU A 506 -21.27 -1.28 4.57
CA LEU A 506 -21.01 -2.65 5.02
C LEU A 506 -19.52 -2.98 4.93
N HIS A 507 -18.87 -2.73 3.80
CA HIS A 507 -17.45 -3.02 3.56
C HIS A 507 -16.47 -2.09 4.29
N GLY A 508 -16.99 -1.04 4.94
CA GLY A 508 -16.18 -0.04 5.65
C GLY A 508 -15.33 0.82 4.70
N SER A 509 -15.78 1.02 3.46
CA SER A 509 -15.15 1.90 2.48
C SER A 509 -15.42 3.38 2.77
N VAL A 510 -16.55 3.67 3.42
CA VAL A 510 -16.87 5.01 3.94
C VAL A 510 -16.28 5.17 5.33
N ILE A 511 -15.51 6.24 5.54
CA ILE A 511 -14.83 6.52 6.81
C ILE A 511 -15.79 7.04 7.89
N GLN A 512 -15.37 6.97 9.16
CA GLN A 512 -16.12 7.48 10.31
C GLN A 512 -17.50 6.83 10.53
N MET A 513 -17.60 5.51 10.30
CA MET A 513 -18.71 4.69 10.83
C MET A 513 -18.47 4.33 12.29
N SER A 514 -19.52 4.31 13.10
CA SER A 514 -19.50 3.88 14.49
C SER A 514 -20.36 2.64 14.71
N LYS A 515 -19.91 1.76 15.61
CA LYS A 515 -20.70 0.59 16.01
C LYS A 515 -21.99 1.06 16.66
N GLY A 516 -23.13 0.64 16.11
CA GLY A 516 -24.47 1.02 16.59
C GLY A 516 -25.22 1.95 15.63
N ASP A 517 -24.55 2.53 14.64
CA ASP A 517 -25.18 3.43 13.66
C ASP A 517 -26.35 2.75 12.95
N ILE A 518 -27.52 3.36 13.00
CA ILE A 518 -28.73 2.89 12.32
C ILE A 518 -28.64 3.24 10.84
N LEU A 519 -28.72 2.23 9.96
CA LEU A 519 -28.54 2.41 8.52
C LEU A 519 -29.83 2.82 7.77
N GLY A 520 -29.68 3.16 6.49
CA GLY A 520 -30.78 3.36 5.55
C GLY A 520 -31.11 4.81 5.25
N HIS A 521 -30.53 5.37 4.19
CA HIS A 521 -30.79 6.76 3.79
C HIS A 521 -32.08 6.93 2.98
N GLU A 522 -32.70 5.85 2.51
CA GLU A 522 -33.94 5.86 1.72
C GLU A 522 -35.13 5.33 2.52
N PHE A 523 -36.13 6.19 2.79
CA PHE A 523 -37.33 5.78 3.50
C PHE A 523 -38.55 6.68 3.26
N CYS A 524 -39.72 6.10 3.52
CA CYS A 524 -41.00 6.80 3.60
C CYS A 524 -41.78 6.31 4.83
N GLY A 525 -42.74 7.11 5.29
CA GLY A 525 -43.47 6.79 6.50
C GLY A 525 -44.67 7.67 6.78
N ILE A 526 -45.42 7.28 7.81
CA ILE A 526 -46.53 8.04 8.37
C ILE A 526 -46.01 8.89 9.52
N VAL A 527 -46.36 10.18 9.54
CA VAL A 527 -45.97 11.08 10.63
C VAL A 527 -46.61 10.62 11.95
N ASP A 528 -45.79 10.29 12.94
CA ASP A 528 -46.20 9.94 14.31
C ASP A 528 -46.26 11.17 15.20
N GLU A 529 -45.26 12.05 15.10
CA GLU A 529 -45.10 13.23 15.94
C GLU A 529 -44.43 14.37 15.16
N VAL A 530 -44.81 15.61 15.48
CA VAL A 530 -44.21 16.82 14.93
C VAL A 530 -43.75 17.73 16.06
N GLY A 531 -42.55 18.27 15.93
CA GLY A 531 -42.01 19.27 16.86
C GLY A 531 -42.81 20.58 16.83
N SER A 532 -42.60 21.42 17.84
CA SER A 532 -43.40 22.63 18.05
C SER A 532 -43.22 23.71 16.97
N GLY A 533 -42.06 23.73 16.32
CA GLY A 533 -41.64 24.67 15.28
C GLY A 533 -41.83 24.15 13.85
N VAL A 534 -42.37 22.94 13.64
CA VAL A 534 -42.70 22.40 12.31
C VAL A 534 -43.86 23.20 11.69
N ASP A 535 -43.73 23.56 10.42
CA ASP A 535 -44.83 24.15 9.63
C ASP A 535 -45.95 23.12 9.41
N LYS A 536 -47.05 23.31 10.14
CA LYS A 536 -48.21 22.40 10.15
C LYS A 536 -49.02 22.41 8.85
N ASP A 537 -48.82 23.40 7.99
CA ASP A 537 -49.44 23.42 6.67
C ASP A 537 -48.74 22.46 5.71
N LYS A 538 -47.45 22.19 5.95
CA LYS A 538 -46.63 21.25 5.16
C LYS A 538 -46.64 19.83 5.71
N VAL A 539 -46.50 19.66 7.04
CA VAL A 539 -46.36 18.34 7.66
C VAL A 539 -47.45 18.10 8.70
N LYS A 540 -48.21 17.02 8.53
CA LYS A 540 -49.37 16.67 9.38
C LYS A 540 -49.27 15.25 9.92
N VAL A 541 -49.53 15.09 11.21
CA VAL A 541 -49.64 13.79 11.88
C VAL A 541 -50.66 12.90 11.17
N GLY A 542 -50.29 11.64 10.93
CA GLY A 542 -51.12 10.65 10.23
C GLY A 542 -51.06 10.70 8.70
N LYS A 543 -50.41 11.70 8.09
CA LYS A 543 -50.16 11.73 6.64
C LYS A 543 -48.84 11.04 6.29
N ARG A 544 -48.73 10.58 5.03
CA ARG A 544 -47.57 9.85 4.51
C ARG A 544 -46.60 10.80 3.82
N TYR A 545 -45.32 10.58 4.03
CA TYR A 545 -44.25 11.38 3.43
C TYR A 545 -43.09 10.50 3.01
N VAL A 546 -42.42 10.88 1.93
CA VAL A 546 -41.10 10.38 1.55
C VAL A 546 -40.06 11.40 2.03
N ALA A 547 -38.97 10.90 2.61
CA ALA A 547 -37.87 11.75 3.05
C ALA A 547 -36.87 11.94 1.90
N SER A 548 -36.32 13.14 1.78
CA SER A 548 -35.08 13.33 1.02
C SER A 548 -33.95 12.64 1.77
N PHE A 549 -33.09 11.89 1.08
CA PHE A 549 -31.94 11.25 1.74
C PHE A 549 -30.92 12.25 2.29
N GLN A 550 -30.91 13.45 1.70
CA GLN A 550 -30.14 14.61 2.15
C GLN A 550 -30.97 15.47 3.09
N ILE A 551 -30.30 16.02 4.09
CA ILE A 551 -30.86 16.96 5.03
C ILE A 551 -30.51 18.37 4.57
N ALA A 552 -31.51 19.12 4.12
CA ALA A 552 -31.37 20.50 3.68
C ALA A 552 -31.92 21.48 4.73
N CYS A 553 -31.34 22.68 4.81
CA CYS A 553 -31.78 23.71 5.76
C CYS A 553 -32.90 24.62 5.23
N GLY A 554 -33.15 24.59 3.92
CA GLY A 554 -34.18 25.41 3.25
C GLY A 554 -33.73 26.82 2.88
N ASP A 555 -32.76 27.40 3.60
CA ASP A 555 -32.48 28.85 3.52
C ASP A 555 -31.07 29.25 3.03
N CYS A 556 -30.11 28.32 2.97
CA CYS A 556 -28.76 28.61 2.48
C CYS A 556 -28.73 28.87 0.96
N PHE A 557 -27.57 29.29 0.43
CA PHE A 557 -27.42 29.68 -0.98
C PHE A 557 -27.86 28.56 -1.94
N PHE A 558 -27.45 27.32 -1.65
CA PHE A 558 -27.79 26.14 -2.45
C PHE A 558 -29.23 25.66 -2.23
N CYS A 559 -29.73 25.69 -0.99
CA CYS A 559 -31.12 25.31 -0.69
C CYS A 559 -32.14 26.22 -1.39
N LYS A 560 -31.87 27.53 -1.49
CA LYS A 560 -32.72 28.46 -2.26
C LYS A 560 -32.79 28.14 -3.76
N GLN A 561 -31.80 27.42 -4.27
CA GLN A 561 -31.74 26.93 -5.66
C GLN A 561 -32.24 25.47 -5.77
N LYS A 562 -32.80 24.91 -4.69
CA LYS A 562 -33.19 23.51 -4.57
C LYS A 562 -32.03 22.51 -4.74
N LEU A 563 -30.78 22.96 -4.60
CA LEU A 563 -29.58 22.10 -4.63
C LEU A 563 -29.33 21.47 -3.26
N SER A 564 -30.26 20.61 -2.82
CA SER A 564 -30.32 20.07 -1.46
C SER A 564 -29.04 19.34 -1.01
N SER A 565 -28.33 18.71 -1.94
CA SER A 565 -27.11 17.92 -1.66
C SER A 565 -25.90 18.76 -1.24
N GLN A 566 -25.96 20.06 -1.51
CA GLN A 566 -24.88 21.02 -1.23
C GLN A 566 -25.28 21.97 -0.08
N CYS A 567 -26.12 21.52 0.84
CA CYS A 567 -26.56 22.33 1.97
C CYS A 567 -25.38 22.69 2.91
N GLU A 568 -25.17 23.99 3.14
CA GLU A 568 -24.02 24.49 3.90
C GLU A 568 -24.15 24.39 5.43
N LYS A 569 -25.34 24.01 5.94
CA LYS A 569 -25.72 24.20 7.35
C LYS A 569 -26.09 22.91 8.10
N THR A 570 -25.90 21.76 7.48
CA THR A 570 -26.41 20.47 7.99
C THR A 570 -25.33 19.41 8.15
N ASN A 571 -24.11 19.68 7.63
CA ASN A 571 -22.92 18.89 7.89
C ASN A 571 -21.80 19.84 8.35
N SER A 572 -21.24 19.60 9.54
CA SER A 572 -20.10 20.37 10.07
C SER A 572 -18.77 19.67 9.94
N ASN A 573 -18.75 18.46 9.38
CA ASN A 573 -17.57 17.63 9.30
C ASN A 573 -16.42 18.40 8.62
N THR A 574 -15.32 18.53 9.35
CA THR A 574 -14.15 19.31 8.94
C THR A 574 -13.25 18.51 8.01
N THR A 575 -13.22 17.19 8.18
CA THR A 575 -12.48 16.25 7.34
C THR A 575 -13.05 16.23 5.92
N GLU A 576 -14.36 16.07 5.79
CA GLU A 576 -15.09 16.13 4.51
C GLU A 576 -14.82 17.46 3.78
N ARG A 577 -14.97 18.57 4.50
CA ARG A 577 -14.73 19.91 3.95
C ARG A 577 -13.31 20.06 3.42
N ALA A 578 -12.32 19.58 4.16
CA ALA A 578 -10.93 19.65 3.76
C ALA A 578 -10.67 18.78 2.52
N MET A 579 -11.28 17.61 2.46
CA MET A 579 -11.13 16.64 1.38
C MET A 579 -11.71 17.14 0.06
N TYR A 580 -12.90 17.77 0.08
CA TYR A 580 -13.61 18.16 -1.13
C TYR A 580 -13.50 19.66 -1.47
N GLY A 581 -12.85 20.46 -0.61
CA GLY A 581 -12.71 21.91 -0.80
C GLY A 581 -14.00 22.72 -0.57
N GLY A 582 -15.11 22.05 -0.30
CA GLY A 582 -16.44 22.60 0.01
C GLY A 582 -17.20 21.67 0.95
N ARG A 583 -18.37 22.08 1.42
CA ARG A 583 -19.23 21.26 2.30
C ARG A 583 -20.41 20.68 1.54
N THR A 584 -20.71 19.42 1.79
CA THR A 584 -21.94 18.76 1.36
C THR A 584 -23.02 18.75 2.45
N ALA A 585 -24.24 18.32 2.10
CA ALA A 585 -25.36 18.20 3.04
C ALA A 585 -25.17 17.06 4.05
N GLY A 586 -25.97 17.07 5.11
CA GLY A 586 -26.06 15.91 6.01
C GLY A 586 -26.85 14.78 5.33
N MET A 587 -26.59 13.53 5.67
CA MET A 587 -27.29 12.38 5.09
C MET A 587 -27.79 11.43 6.19
N PHE A 588 -29.01 10.91 6.00
CA PHE A 588 -29.58 9.89 6.89
C PHE A 588 -28.86 8.55 6.73
N GLY A 589 -28.75 7.75 7.79
CA GLY A 589 -28.35 6.35 7.71
C GLY A 589 -26.98 6.07 7.11
N TYR A 590 -26.10 7.07 7.12
CA TYR A 590 -24.76 7.07 6.56
C TYR A 590 -23.73 7.34 7.68
N ALA A 591 -22.48 7.63 7.33
CA ALA A 591 -21.41 7.84 8.32
C ALA A 591 -21.45 9.22 9.01
N HIS A 592 -20.69 9.36 10.10
CA HIS A 592 -20.40 10.66 10.74
C HIS A 592 -19.67 11.63 9.81
N PHE A 593 -19.02 11.12 8.75
CA PHE A 593 -18.49 11.89 7.63
C PHE A 593 -19.54 12.81 6.97
N THR A 594 -20.82 12.42 7.04
CA THR A 594 -21.99 13.15 6.54
C THR A 594 -22.91 13.65 7.66
N GLY A 595 -22.37 13.88 8.86
CA GLY A 595 -23.08 14.47 10.00
C GLY A 595 -23.74 13.48 10.97
N GLY A 596 -23.65 12.16 10.71
CA GLY A 596 -23.99 11.12 11.68
C GLY A 596 -25.46 11.12 12.10
N PHE A 597 -26.37 10.93 11.15
CA PHE A 597 -27.81 10.89 11.40
C PHE A 597 -28.35 9.47 11.26
N ALA A 598 -29.16 9.02 12.21
CA ALA A 598 -29.81 7.72 12.17
C ALA A 598 -30.70 7.55 10.92
N GLY A 599 -30.64 6.37 10.30
CA GLY A 599 -31.38 6.03 9.10
C GLY A 599 -32.76 5.40 9.32
N GLY A 600 -33.44 5.13 8.20
CA GLY A 600 -34.79 4.59 8.12
C GLY A 600 -34.90 3.08 7.90
N GLN A 601 -33.80 2.31 7.94
CA GLN A 601 -33.90 0.84 8.07
C GLN A 601 -34.24 0.46 9.53
N ALA A 602 -35.35 1.02 10.01
CA ALA A 602 -35.86 0.95 11.37
C ALA A 602 -37.39 1.09 11.35
N GLU A 603 -38.06 0.80 12.46
CA GLU A 603 -39.52 1.00 12.55
C GLU A 603 -39.90 2.48 12.71
N TYR A 604 -39.04 3.29 13.33
CA TYR A 604 -39.21 4.74 13.47
C TYR A 604 -37.92 5.47 13.17
N VAL A 605 -38.02 6.71 12.68
CA VAL A 605 -36.86 7.55 12.38
C VAL A 605 -37.15 9.01 12.69
N ARG A 606 -36.14 9.72 13.20
CA ARG A 606 -36.14 11.17 13.41
C ARG A 606 -35.71 11.87 12.11
N VAL A 607 -36.52 12.82 11.63
CA VAL A 607 -36.23 13.66 10.47
C VAL A 607 -36.04 15.11 10.94
N PRO A 608 -34.79 15.61 11.02
CA PRO A 608 -34.51 17.02 11.32
C PRO A 608 -35.03 17.95 10.23
N LEU A 609 -35.54 19.11 10.63
CA LEU A 609 -36.14 20.10 9.72
C LEU A 609 -37.19 19.46 8.81
N GLY A 610 -38.11 18.70 9.40
CA GLY A 610 -39.02 17.83 8.66
C GLY A 610 -39.94 18.60 7.70
N ASP A 611 -40.22 19.87 7.96
CA ASP A 611 -40.97 20.76 7.06
C ASP A 611 -40.22 21.23 5.80
N VAL A 612 -38.95 20.82 5.68
CA VAL A 612 -38.08 21.07 4.53
C VAL A 612 -37.78 19.76 3.79
N ASN A 613 -37.55 18.67 4.52
CA ASN A 613 -37.00 17.42 3.98
C ASN A 613 -38.03 16.31 3.73
N LEU A 614 -39.33 16.61 3.91
CA LEU A 614 -40.44 15.68 3.65
C LEU A 614 -41.33 16.16 2.50
N LEU A 615 -41.60 15.26 1.56
CA LEU A 615 -42.59 15.45 0.50
C LEU A 615 -43.82 14.56 0.77
N GLU A 616 -45.01 15.16 0.83
CA GLU A 616 -46.26 14.41 1.07
C GLU A 616 -46.51 13.41 -0.06
N ILE A 617 -46.85 12.18 0.31
CA ILE A 617 -47.26 11.11 -0.61
C ILE A 617 -48.79 11.14 -0.72
N PRO A 618 -49.34 11.54 -1.88
CA PRO A 618 -50.78 11.58 -2.11
C PRO A 618 -51.43 10.20 -1.96
N GLU A 619 -52.70 10.15 -1.55
CA GLU A 619 -53.43 8.89 -1.29
C GLU A 619 -53.50 7.94 -2.51
N ASP A 620 -53.46 8.49 -3.72
CA ASP A 620 -53.44 7.75 -5.00
C ASP A 620 -52.07 7.16 -5.36
N VAL A 621 -51.01 7.44 -4.59
CA VAL A 621 -49.65 6.92 -4.84
C VAL A 621 -49.26 5.93 -3.75
N PRO A 622 -48.93 4.66 -4.10
CA PRO A 622 -48.45 3.68 -3.15
C PRO A 622 -47.00 3.96 -2.71
N ASP A 623 -46.64 3.51 -1.51
CA ASP A 623 -45.31 3.71 -0.92
C ASP A 623 -44.21 3.04 -1.77
N GLU A 624 -44.51 1.89 -2.35
CA GLU A 624 -43.64 1.12 -3.24
C GLU A 624 -43.28 1.86 -4.53
N LYS A 625 -44.01 2.93 -4.87
CA LYS A 625 -43.66 3.83 -5.99
C LYS A 625 -43.05 5.12 -5.49
N ALA A 626 -43.56 5.67 -4.38
CA ALA A 626 -43.10 6.95 -3.85
C ALA A 626 -41.74 6.90 -3.16
N LEU A 627 -41.38 5.78 -2.52
CA LEU A 627 -40.15 5.60 -1.76
C LEU A 627 -38.91 6.06 -2.52
N TYR A 628 -38.82 5.73 -3.81
CA TYR A 628 -37.64 5.98 -4.62
C TYR A 628 -37.49 7.43 -5.10
N LEU A 629 -38.45 8.30 -4.79
CA LEU A 629 -38.27 9.76 -4.84
C LEU A 629 -37.22 10.23 -3.83
N SER A 630 -36.97 9.43 -2.79
CA SER A 630 -35.96 9.69 -1.77
C SER A 630 -34.55 9.82 -2.36
N ASP A 631 -34.20 9.00 -3.36
CA ASP A 631 -32.85 8.94 -3.95
C ASP A 631 -32.91 8.48 -5.42
N VAL A 632 -33.12 7.18 -5.69
CA VAL A 632 -32.88 6.56 -7.01
C VAL A 632 -33.46 7.34 -8.18
N LEU A 633 -34.72 7.76 -8.11
CA LEU A 633 -35.37 8.49 -9.22
C LEU A 633 -34.76 9.87 -9.42
N ALA A 634 -34.49 10.61 -8.34
CA ALA A 634 -33.86 11.92 -8.41
C ALA A 634 -32.42 11.81 -8.91
N THR A 635 -31.70 10.77 -8.49
CA THR A 635 -30.32 10.50 -8.88
C THR A 635 -30.18 10.18 -10.36
N SER A 636 -30.98 9.25 -10.86
CA SER A 636 -30.99 8.92 -12.28
C SER A 636 -31.46 10.09 -13.16
N TYR A 637 -32.49 10.82 -12.72
CA TYR A 637 -32.99 11.98 -13.48
C TYR A 637 -31.96 13.11 -13.52
N ASN A 638 -31.29 13.39 -12.39
CA ASN A 638 -30.20 14.36 -12.33
C ASN A 638 -29.05 13.97 -13.28
N CYS A 639 -28.62 12.70 -13.26
CA CYS A 639 -27.57 12.20 -14.15
C CYS A 639 -27.86 12.49 -15.62
N VAL A 640 -29.08 12.18 -16.07
CA VAL A 640 -29.53 12.41 -17.46
C VAL A 640 -29.64 13.90 -17.78
N LYS A 641 -30.24 14.70 -16.90
CA LYS A 641 -30.45 16.14 -17.14
C LYS A 641 -29.17 16.95 -17.10
N ASP A 642 -28.30 16.67 -16.12
CA ASP A 642 -27.07 17.43 -15.88
C ASP A 642 -25.98 17.06 -16.90
N THR A 643 -25.93 15.80 -17.32
CA THR A 643 -25.12 15.37 -18.49
C THR A 643 -25.70 15.86 -19.81
N ALA A 644 -26.89 16.46 -19.76
CA ALA A 644 -27.60 17.09 -20.87
C ALA A 644 -27.86 16.14 -22.03
N ILE A 645 -28.48 14.98 -21.80
CA ILE A 645 -28.92 14.09 -22.88
C ILE A 645 -29.91 14.80 -23.81
N TYR A 646 -29.69 14.69 -25.12
CA TYR A 646 -30.51 15.33 -26.15
C TYR A 646 -31.24 14.31 -27.02
N LYS A 647 -32.32 14.79 -27.65
CA LYS A 647 -33.04 14.03 -28.66
C LYS A 647 -32.10 13.59 -29.78
N GLY A 648 -32.11 12.29 -30.07
CA GLY A 648 -31.28 11.67 -31.10
C GLY A 648 -29.94 11.13 -30.60
N ASP A 649 -29.57 11.38 -29.34
CA ASP A 649 -28.32 10.86 -28.78
C ASP A 649 -28.31 9.32 -28.71
N GLU A 650 -27.14 8.74 -28.97
CA GLU A 650 -26.80 7.37 -28.59
C GLU A 650 -26.09 7.40 -27.23
N VAL A 651 -26.67 6.75 -26.22
CA VAL A 651 -26.24 6.87 -24.82
C VAL A 651 -25.71 5.53 -24.33
N ALA A 652 -24.48 5.52 -23.79
CA ALA A 652 -23.94 4.39 -23.05
C ALA A 652 -24.15 4.57 -21.55
N ILE A 653 -24.52 3.51 -20.85
CA ILE A 653 -24.75 3.50 -19.39
C ILE A 653 -23.86 2.39 -18.81
N PHE A 654 -22.87 2.79 -18.01
CA PHE A 654 -21.99 1.88 -17.30
C PHE A 654 -22.63 1.55 -15.95
N GLY A 655 -23.07 0.30 -15.79
CA GLY A 655 -23.87 -0.15 -14.66
C GLY A 655 -25.35 -0.33 -15.01
N ALA A 656 -25.80 -1.58 -14.93
CA ALA A 656 -27.16 -2.03 -15.14
C ALA A 656 -27.94 -2.20 -13.82
N GLY A 657 -27.50 -1.52 -12.76
CA GLY A 657 -28.21 -1.43 -11.48
C GLY A 657 -29.46 -0.51 -11.54
N PRO A 658 -30.15 -0.28 -10.40
CA PRO A 658 -31.39 0.50 -10.37
C PRO A 658 -31.24 1.92 -10.93
N ILE A 659 -30.14 2.60 -10.57
CA ILE A 659 -29.85 3.95 -11.07
C ILE A 659 -29.65 3.92 -12.59
N GLY A 660 -28.83 3.00 -13.11
CA GLY A 660 -28.58 2.87 -14.54
C GLY A 660 -29.83 2.51 -15.33
N GLN A 661 -30.66 1.59 -14.82
CA GLN A 661 -31.94 1.22 -15.44
C GLN A 661 -32.83 2.46 -15.63
N MET A 662 -32.99 3.26 -14.57
CA MET A 662 -33.80 4.48 -14.63
C MET A 662 -33.15 5.58 -15.47
N CYS A 663 -31.80 5.67 -15.53
CA CYS A 663 -31.12 6.53 -16.49
C CYS A 663 -31.49 6.16 -17.93
N GLY A 664 -31.60 4.86 -18.25
CA GLY A 664 -32.05 4.40 -19.57
C GLY A 664 -33.49 4.80 -19.89
N VAL A 665 -34.40 4.70 -18.91
CA VAL A 665 -35.79 5.17 -19.05
C VAL A 665 -35.84 6.68 -19.29
N PHE A 666 -35.11 7.47 -18.50
CA PHE A 666 -35.08 8.92 -18.64
C PHE A 666 -34.38 9.37 -19.94
N ALA A 667 -33.32 8.68 -20.37
CA ALA A 667 -32.68 8.96 -21.66
C ALA A 667 -33.66 8.74 -22.84
N LEU A 668 -34.50 7.69 -22.77
CA LEU A 668 -35.57 7.50 -23.76
C LEU A 668 -36.61 8.62 -23.73
N GLN A 669 -36.97 9.12 -22.55
CA GLN A 669 -37.88 10.27 -22.40
C GLN A 669 -37.29 11.56 -22.98
N GLU A 670 -35.97 11.77 -22.86
CA GLU A 670 -35.26 12.87 -23.55
C GLU A 670 -35.13 12.65 -25.07
N GLY A 671 -35.54 11.49 -25.57
CA GLY A 671 -35.57 11.17 -27.00
C GLY A 671 -34.29 10.54 -27.52
N ALA A 672 -33.52 9.83 -26.69
CA ALA A 672 -32.37 9.04 -27.14
C ALA A 672 -32.76 8.08 -28.27
N ALA A 673 -31.89 7.99 -29.28
CA ALA A 673 -32.06 7.07 -30.42
C ALA A 673 -31.63 5.65 -30.07
N LYS A 674 -30.71 5.50 -29.11
CA LYS A 674 -30.14 4.22 -28.68
C LYS A 674 -29.69 4.30 -27.22
N VAL A 675 -29.91 3.24 -26.46
CA VAL A 675 -29.42 3.07 -25.09
C VAL A 675 -28.61 1.79 -25.00
N ILE A 676 -27.36 1.90 -24.57
CA ILE A 676 -26.40 0.80 -24.50
C ILE A 676 -26.02 0.58 -23.04
N PHE A 677 -26.40 -0.57 -22.46
CA PHE A 677 -25.97 -0.94 -21.12
C PHE A 677 -24.66 -1.71 -21.16
N VAL A 678 -23.71 -1.31 -20.31
CA VAL A 678 -22.42 -1.98 -20.11
C VAL A 678 -22.38 -2.50 -18.68
N ASP A 679 -22.54 -3.82 -18.51
CA ASP A 679 -22.48 -4.52 -17.21
C ASP A 679 -22.23 -6.03 -17.46
N THR A 680 -22.49 -6.92 -16.50
CA THR A 680 -22.36 -8.37 -16.58
C THR A 680 -23.69 -9.05 -16.20
N GLU A 681 -23.83 -10.32 -16.54
CA GLU A 681 -24.94 -11.15 -16.04
C GLU A 681 -24.89 -11.32 -14.49
N PRO A 682 -26.05 -11.42 -13.82
CA PRO A 682 -27.41 -11.49 -14.39
C PRO A 682 -28.09 -10.12 -14.65
N ARG A 683 -27.42 -8.99 -14.40
CA ARG A 683 -28.04 -7.65 -14.51
C ARG A 683 -28.46 -7.31 -15.94
N LEU A 684 -27.68 -7.72 -16.94
CA LEU A 684 -28.03 -7.50 -18.34
C LEU A 684 -29.32 -8.24 -18.74
N THR A 685 -29.49 -9.49 -18.29
CA THR A 685 -30.76 -10.22 -18.45
C THR A 685 -31.90 -9.49 -17.73
N PHE A 686 -31.68 -9.00 -16.50
CA PHE A 686 -32.70 -8.24 -15.78
C PHE A 686 -33.16 -7.00 -16.55
N ILE A 687 -32.21 -6.22 -17.09
CA ILE A 687 -32.53 -5.08 -17.95
C ILE A 687 -33.33 -5.53 -19.17
N LYS A 688 -32.89 -6.56 -19.89
CA LYS A 688 -33.60 -7.06 -21.08
C LYS A 688 -35.07 -7.38 -20.79
N ASP A 689 -35.34 -7.98 -19.64
CA ASP A 689 -36.69 -8.44 -19.26
C ASP A 689 -37.58 -7.29 -18.74
N HIS A 690 -36.99 -6.26 -18.13
CA HIS A 690 -37.72 -5.19 -17.43
C HIS A 690 -37.62 -3.81 -18.09
N PHE A 691 -36.84 -3.65 -19.17
CA PHE A 691 -36.77 -2.41 -19.93
C PHE A 691 -38.07 -2.20 -20.74
N PRO A 692 -38.50 -0.95 -21.01
CA PRO A 692 -39.73 -0.67 -21.72
C PRO A 692 -39.83 -1.40 -23.08
N LYS A 693 -40.82 -2.28 -23.20
CA LYS A 693 -40.97 -3.20 -24.35
C LYS A 693 -41.04 -2.49 -25.70
N ASP A 694 -41.72 -1.34 -25.74
CA ASP A 694 -41.88 -0.51 -26.94
C ASP A 694 -40.58 0.18 -27.40
N HIS A 695 -39.49 0.01 -26.64
CA HIS A 695 -38.17 0.59 -26.93
C HIS A 695 -37.06 -0.47 -26.97
N HIS A 696 -37.41 -1.76 -27.02
CA HIS A 696 -36.44 -2.85 -27.15
C HIS A 696 -35.61 -2.78 -28.44
N ASP A 697 -36.14 -2.16 -29.50
CA ASP A 697 -35.41 -1.88 -30.75
C ASP A 697 -34.25 -0.90 -30.57
N LYS A 698 -34.29 -0.08 -29.51
CA LYS A 698 -33.26 0.90 -29.16
C LYS A 698 -32.27 0.40 -28.12
N LEU A 699 -32.53 -0.75 -27.50
CA LEU A 699 -31.72 -1.33 -26.44
C LEU A 699 -30.55 -2.12 -27.01
N GLN A 700 -29.35 -1.90 -26.48
CA GLN A 700 -28.18 -2.73 -26.72
C GLN A 700 -27.55 -3.12 -25.37
N LEU A 701 -26.98 -4.32 -25.30
CA LEU A 701 -26.35 -4.86 -24.10
C LEU A 701 -24.92 -5.26 -24.44
N VAL A 702 -23.99 -4.86 -23.58
CA VAL A 702 -22.56 -5.17 -23.70
C VAL A 702 -22.12 -5.87 -22.41
N ASP A 703 -21.85 -7.17 -22.51
CA ASP A 703 -21.25 -7.93 -21.42
C ASP A 703 -19.74 -7.69 -21.38
N PHE A 704 -19.30 -6.86 -20.45
CA PHE A 704 -17.89 -6.51 -20.35
C PHE A 704 -16.98 -7.69 -20.01
N LYS A 705 -17.49 -8.78 -19.41
CA LYS A 705 -16.68 -9.98 -19.10
C LYS A 705 -16.34 -10.80 -20.32
N THR A 706 -17.07 -10.61 -21.42
CA THR A 706 -16.82 -11.28 -22.69
C THR A 706 -15.82 -10.54 -23.58
N LEU A 707 -15.39 -9.34 -23.16
CA LEU A 707 -14.52 -8.44 -23.91
C LEU A 707 -13.16 -8.29 -23.22
N SER A 708 -12.13 -7.98 -24.01
CA SER A 708 -10.77 -7.77 -23.50
C SER A 708 -10.58 -6.37 -22.92
N HIS A 709 -9.51 -6.18 -22.15
CA HIS A 709 -9.15 -4.91 -21.49
C HIS A 709 -7.70 -4.52 -21.80
N GLY A 710 -7.37 -3.23 -21.68
CA GLY A 710 -6.03 -2.70 -21.93
C GLY A 710 -5.65 -2.54 -23.40
N VAL A 711 -4.35 -2.33 -23.67
CA VAL A 711 -3.81 -2.19 -25.03
C VAL A 711 -3.71 -3.57 -25.69
N THR A 712 -4.76 -3.95 -26.42
CA THR A 712 -4.87 -5.25 -27.07
C THR A 712 -5.38 -5.13 -28.51
N SER A 713 -5.10 -6.14 -29.32
CA SER A 713 -5.68 -6.30 -30.66
C SER A 713 -7.04 -7.00 -30.64
N ALA A 714 -7.45 -7.53 -29.48
CA ALA A 714 -8.76 -8.13 -29.27
C ALA A 714 -9.86 -7.08 -29.02
N GLU A 715 -11.12 -7.48 -29.16
CA GLU A 715 -12.27 -6.58 -28.98
C GLU A 715 -12.37 -6.08 -27.52
N THR A 716 -12.51 -4.77 -27.34
CA THR A 716 -12.65 -4.09 -26.03
C THR A 716 -14.01 -3.42 -25.90
N VAL A 717 -14.40 -3.01 -24.69
CA VAL A 717 -15.63 -2.22 -24.48
C VAL A 717 -15.62 -0.94 -25.31
N VAL A 718 -14.50 -0.22 -25.34
CA VAL A 718 -14.32 0.98 -26.18
C VAL A 718 -14.53 0.66 -27.68
N GLY A 719 -13.94 -0.44 -28.15
CA GLY A 719 -14.11 -0.90 -29.53
C GLY A 719 -15.56 -1.23 -29.87
N ARG A 720 -16.22 -2.01 -28.98
CA ARG A 720 -17.62 -2.42 -29.13
C ARG A 720 -18.58 -1.23 -29.13
N LEU A 721 -18.39 -0.27 -28.22
CA LEU A 721 -19.17 0.97 -28.19
C LEU A 721 -19.03 1.77 -29.49
N LYS A 722 -17.82 1.83 -30.06
CA LYS A 722 -17.60 2.49 -31.36
C LYS A 722 -18.29 1.76 -32.49
N GLU A 723 -18.21 0.44 -32.54
CA GLU A 723 -18.89 -0.38 -33.56
C GLU A 723 -20.41 -0.15 -33.52
N LEU A 724 -21.02 -0.25 -32.33
CA LEU A 724 -22.46 -0.05 -32.14
C LEU A 724 -22.93 1.36 -32.54
N CYS A 725 -22.03 2.34 -32.53
CA CYS A 725 -22.30 3.75 -32.80
C CYS A 725 -21.62 4.25 -34.10
N GLY A 726 -21.56 3.39 -35.13
CA GLY A 726 -21.12 3.78 -36.47
C GLY A 726 -19.65 4.21 -36.58
N GLY A 727 -18.79 3.62 -35.75
CA GLY A 727 -17.34 3.85 -35.69
C GLY A 727 -16.91 5.08 -34.87
N ARG A 728 -17.84 5.92 -34.41
CA ARG A 728 -17.52 7.15 -33.69
C ARG A 728 -17.60 7.00 -32.17
N GLY A 729 -18.42 6.08 -31.68
CA GLY A 729 -18.78 5.98 -30.27
C GLY A 729 -20.04 6.78 -29.91
N PRO A 730 -20.66 6.51 -28.75
CA PRO A 730 -21.88 7.17 -28.29
C PRO A 730 -21.70 8.68 -28.11
N ASP A 731 -22.82 9.41 -28.16
CA ASP A 731 -22.90 10.85 -27.92
C ASP A 731 -22.68 11.22 -26.45
N ALA A 732 -23.10 10.33 -25.54
CA ALA A 732 -22.95 10.48 -24.11
C ALA A 732 -22.70 9.13 -23.43
N ALA A 733 -21.98 9.17 -22.31
CA ALA A 733 -21.81 8.05 -21.39
C ALA A 733 -22.23 8.46 -19.98
N LEU A 734 -22.94 7.59 -19.27
CA LEU A 734 -23.39 7.79 -17.89
C LEU A 734 -22.76 6.72 -16.99
N GLU A 735 -22.06 7.14 -15.94
CA GLU A 735 -21.44 6.28 -14.95
C GLU A 735 -22.43 6.03 -13.81
N CYS A 736 -22.84 4.79 -13.60
CA CYS A 736 -23.86 4.37 -12.63
C CYS A 736 -23.46 3.07 -11.89
N ALA A 737 -22.18 2.70 -11.90
CA ALA A 737 -21.68 1.43 -11.35
C ALA A 737 -20.78 1.63 -10.13
N ALA A 738 -19.89 2.63 -10.15
CA ALA A 738 -18.87 2.97 -9.16
C ALA A 738 -18.11 1.78 -8.56
N GLY A 739 -16.84 1.59 -8.94
CA GLY A 739 -15.92 0.61 -8.33
C GLY A 739 -16.28 -0.88 -8.48
N GLU A 740 -17.56 -1.25 -8.64
CA GLU A 740 -18.04 -2.62 -8.89
C GLU A 740 -17.56 -3.20 -10.23
N TYR A 741 -16.96 -2.36 -11.06
CA TYR A 741 -16.41 -2.62 -12.39
C TYR A 741 -14.88 -2.45 -12.39
N ALA A 742 -14.18 -2.69 -11.28
CA ALA A 742 -12.72 -2.78 -11.33
C ALA A 742 -12.32 -4.05 -12.12
N LYS A 743 -11.71 -3.87 -13.29
CA LYS A 743 -11.28 -4.91 -14.23
C LYS A 743 -9.77 -5.14 -14.20
N GLY A 744 -8.99 -4.12 -13.85
CA GLY A 744 -7.54 -4.19 -13.80
C GLY A 744 -7.03 -4.63 -12.44
N TRP A 745 -6.21 -5.67 -12.43
CA TRP A 745 -5.45 -6.11 -11.26
C TRP A 745 -4.61 -4.97 -10.64
N MET A 746 -4.14 -4.00 -11.45
CA MET A 746 -3.41 -2.81 -11.00
C MET A 746 -4.26 -1.87 -10.15
N HIS A 747 -5.46 -1.50 -10.60
CA HIS A 747 -6.37 -0.64 -9.83
C HIS A 747 -6.97 -1.36 -8.61
N TRP A 748 -7.26 -2.66 -8.72
CA TRP A 748 -7.59 -3.48 -7.55
C TRP A 748 -6.46 -3.48 -6.51
N LEU A 749 -5.20 -3.57 -6.97
CA LEU A 749 -4.01 -3.55 -6.11
C LEU A 749 -3.77 -2.16 -5.51
N GLU A 750 -3.94 -1.07 -6.28
CA GLU A 750 -3.80 0.30 -5.79
C GLU A 750 -4.89 0.68 -4.77
N ILE A 751 -6.14 0.21 -4.97
CA ILE A 751 -7.23 0.32 -3.98
C ILE A 751 -6.96 -0.56 -2.75
N ALA A 752 -6.47 -1.78 -2.93
CA ALA A 752 -6.16 -2.69 -1.82
C ALA A 752 -4.98 -2.20 -0.97
N THR A 753 -4.05 -1.43 -1.56
CA THR A 753 -2.88 -0.82 -0.90
C THR A 753 -3.13 0.61 -0.40
N GLY A 754 -4.27 1.23 -0.73
CA GLY A 754 -4.60 2.61 -0.37
C GLY A 754 -3.78 3.67 -1.14
N ALA A 755 -3.07 3.27 -2.20
CA ALA A 755 -2.40 4.16 -3.15
C ALA A 755 -3.39 4.87 -4.08
N GLU A 756 -4.62 4.36 -4.13
CA GLU A 756 -5.79 4.89 -4.83
C GLU A 756 -7.02 4.65 -3.93
N THR A 757 -7.97 5.58 -3.85
CA THR A 757 -9.24 5.31 -3.14
C THR A 757 -10.34 4.84 -4.08
N ASP A 758 -10.19 5.12 -5.37
CA ASP A 758 -11.22 5.00 -6.41
C ASP A 758 -10.60 4.69 -7.78
N THR A 759 -11.19 3.82 -8.60
CA THR A 759 -10.61 3.48 -9.92
C THR A 759 -10.96 4.49 -11.03
N SER A 760 -10.01 4.77 -11.95
CA SER A 760 -10.27 5.57 -13.15
C SER A 760 -10.72 4.76 -14.36
N GLU A 761 -10.79 3.43 -14.27
CA GLU A 761 -10.99 2.55 -15.42
C GLU A 761 -12.29 2.82 -16.19
N ILE A 762 -13.42 2.93 -15.47
CA ILE A 762 -14.71 3.25 -16.10
C ILE A 762 -14.64 4.63 -16.74
N LEU A 763 -14.07 5.61 -16.03
CA LEU A 763 -13.97 6.98 -16.53
C LEU A 763 -13.12 7.04 -17.80
N ASN A 764 -12.02 6.28 -17.85
CA ASN A 764 -11.18 6.16 -19.03
C ASN A 764 -11.92 5.45 -20.17
N GLU A 765 -12.62 4.34 -19.93
CA GLU A 765 -13.45 3.66 -20.94
C GLU A 765 -14.56 4.57 -21.48
N MET A 766 -15.20 5.37 -20.62
CA MET A 766 -16.20 6.36 -21.02
C MET A 766 -15.58 7.44 -21.91
N ILE A 767 -14.49 8.06 -21.45
CA ILE A 767 -13.79 9.14 -22.16
C ILE A 767 -13.28 8.63 -23.52
N GLU A 768 -12.69 7.44 -23.57
CA GLU A 768 -12.16 6.82 -24.79
C GLU A 768 -13.26 6.29 -25.73
N GLY A 769 -14.39 5.89 -25.15
CA GLY A 769 -15.54 5.30 -25.80
C GLY A 769 -16.43 6.29 -26.52
N VAL A 770 -16.76 7.44 -25.89
CA VAL A 770 -17.64 8.46 -26.51
C VAL A 770 -17.00 9.08 -27.75
N ARG A 771 -17.80 9.68 -28.64
CA ARG A 771 -17.26 10.45 -29.78
C ARG A 771 -16.50 11.71 -29.35
N ASN A 772 -15.72 12.28 -30.26
CA ASN A 772 -15.11 13.60 -30.02
C ASN A 772 -16.20 14.65 -29.73
N TYR A 773 -15.94 15.53 -28.77
CA TYR A 773 -16.94 16.43 -28.19
C TYR A 773 -18.16 15.72 -27.55
N GLY A 774 -18.03 14.45 -27.16
CA GLY A 774 -19.01 13.72 -26.38
C GLY A 774 -19.06 14.16 -24.91
N ARG A 775 -20.04 13.65 -24.17
CA ARG A 775 -20.28 13.99 -22.75
C ARG A 775 -20.22 12.74 -21.87
N CYS A 776 -19.64 12.88 -20.69
CA CYS A 776 -19.53 11.83 -19.68
C CYS A 776 -20.09 12.38 -18.37
N GLY A 777 -21.12 11.72 -17.83
CA GLY A 777 -21.72 12.02 -16.52
C GLY A 777 -21.24 11.06 -15.46
N VAL A 778 -20.78 11.57 -14.32
CA VAL A 778 -20.30 10.76 -13.19
C VAL A 778 -21.30 10.83 -12.05
N THR A 779 -22.03 9.72 -11.83
CA THR A 779 -23.04 9.59 -10.77
C THR A 779 -22.70 8.52 -9.73
N GLY A 780 -21.89 7.52 -10.06
CA GLY A 780 -21.45 6.53 -9.07
C GLY A 780 -20.68 7.18 -7.90
N ILE A 781 -20.58 6.42 -6.81
CA ILE A 781 -19.94 6.85 -5.57
C ILE A 781 -18.42 6.75 -5.72
N TYR A 782 -17.79 7.91 -5.69
CA TYR A 782 -16.35 8.10 -5.61
C TYR A 782 -16.02 8.90 -4.35
N VAL A 783 -15.09 8.42 -3.53
CA VAL A 783 -14.86 8.98 -2.19
C VAL A 783 -13.62 9.88 -2.13
N GLY A 784 -12.64 9.71 -3.02
CA GLY A 784 -11.36 10.43 -3.02
C GLY A 784 -10.62 10.45 -4.36
N TYR A 785 -9.36 10.02 -4.37
CA TYR A 785 -8.42 10.18 -5.48
C TYR A 785 -8.28 8.90 -6.30
N THR A 786 -8.08 9.10 -7.61
CA THR A 786 -7.79 8.05 -8.59
C THR A 786 -6.47 8.30 -9.30
N ASN A 787 -5.75 7.23 -9.66
CA ASN A 787 -4.54 7.27 -10.48
C ASN A 787 -4.87 6.96 -11.95
N HIS A 788 -3.92 7.22 -12.85
CA HIS A 788 -4.02 6.88 -14.28
C HIS A 788 -5.23 7.48 -15.04
N PHE A 789 -5.83 8.55 -14.51
CA PHE A 789 -6.91 9.26 -15.18
C PHE A 789 -6.42 9.92 -16.47
N ASN A 790 -7.04 9.58 -17.61
CA ASN A 790 -6.58 9.98 -18.95
C ASN A 790 -6.96 11.42 -19.30
N VAL A 791 -6.36 12.38 -18.58
CA VAL A 791 -6.56 13.82 -18.78
C VAL A 791 -6.18 14.29 -20.20
N GLY A 792 -5.23 13.59 -20.85
CA GLY A 792 -4.83 13.88 -22.22
C GLY A 792 -5.97 13.65 -23.22
N SER A 793 -6.64 12.50 -23.15
CA SER A 793 -7.79 12.16 -24.00
C SER A 793 -8.97 13.12 -23.76
N LEU A 794 -9.26 13.42 -22.49
CA LEU A 794 -10.27 14.40 -22.09
C LEU A 794 -10.07 15.75 -22.81
N MET A 795 -8.85 16.30 -22.73
CA MET A 795 -8.52 17.61 -23.30
C MET A 795 -8.45 17.59 -24.83
N GLN A 796 -7.68 16.68 -25.42
CA GLN A 796 -7.40 16.66 -26.86
C GLN A 796 -8.64 16.40 -27.72
N ARG A 797 -9.60 15.62 -27.19
CA ARG A 797 -10.84 15.26 -27.90
C ARG A 797 -12.00 16.15 -27.52
N GLY A 798 -11.77 17.14 -26.66
CA GLY A 798 -12.77 18.09 -26.20
C GLY A 798 -13.94 17.43 -25.50
N ILE A 799 -13.71 16.38 -24.72
CA ILE A 799 -14.77 15.66 -23.99
C ILE A 799 -15.28 16.53 -22.84
N ARG A 800 -16.57 16.45 -22.53
CA ARG A 800 -17.17 17.09 -21.35
C ARG A 800 -17.29 16.04 -20.27
N LEU A 801 -16.55 16.20 -19.17
CA LEU A 801 -16.72 15.38 -17.97
C LEU A 801 -17.48 16.19 -16.93
N ILE A 802 -18.61 15.67 -16.49
CA ILE A 802 -19.57 16.35 -15.62
C ILE A 802 -19.71 15.50 -14.37
N GLY A 803 -19.24 16.00 -13.24
CA GLY A 803 -19.54 15.41 -11.93
C GLY A 803 -20.99 15.71 -11.58
N ASN A 804 -21.88 14.74 -11.72
CA ASN A 804 -23.29 14.94 -11.40
C ASN A 804 -23.52 15.08 -9.89
N GLY A 805 -22.58 14.54 -9.11
CA GLY A 805 -22.56 14.60 -7.65
C GLY A 805 -23.71 13.84 -7.00
N GLN A 806 -23.83 14.00 -5.68
CA GLN A 806 -25.02 13.58 -4.93
C GLN A 806 -26.23 14.39 -5.43
N ALA A 807 -27.31 13.71 -5.81
CA ALA A 807 -28.37 14.34 -6.58
C ALA A 807 -29.26 15.27 -5.77
N PRO A 808 -29.55 16.50 -6.22
CA PRO A 808 -30.37 17.44 -5.47
C PRO A 808 -31.85 17.04 -5.51
N VAL A 809 -32.28 16.18 -4.57
CA VAL A 809 -33.65 15.62 -4.49
C VAL A 809 -34.72 16.70 -4.60
N HIS A 810 -34.55 17.81 -3.86
CA HIS A 810 -35.56 18.88 -3.80
C HIS A 810 -35.80 19.54 -5.16
N LYS A 811 -34.84 19.46 -6.08
CA LYS A 811 -34.95 20.01 -7.44
C LYS A 811 -35.94 19.23 -8.30
N TYR A 812 -36.10 17.92 -8.07
CA TYR A 812 -36.77 17.02 -9.00
C TYR A 812 -37.97 16.24 -8.43
N TRP A 813 -38.00 15.97 -7.12
CA TRP A 813 -38.97 15.05 -6.52
C TRP A 813 -40.45 15.39 -6.75
N GLU A 814 -40.84 16.67 -6.86
CA GLU A 814 -42.21 17.12 -7.15
C GLU A 814 -42.61 16.77 -8.59
N GLU A 815 -41.70 16.99 -9.54
CA GLU A 815 -41.89 16.67 -10.94
C GLU A 815 -41.99 15.15 -11.15
N LEU A 816 -41.07 14.40 -10.53
CA LEU A 816 -41.04 12.95 -10.58
C LEU A 816 -42.29 12.34 -9.94
N LEU A 817 -42.75 12.87 -8.81
CA LEU A 817 -44.03 12.48 -8.21
C LEU A 817 -45.19 12.72 -9.17
N ALA A 818 -45.20 13.86 -9.85
CA ALA A 818 -46.23 14.18 -10.83
C ALA A 818 -46.19 13.21 -12.04
N MET A 819 -45.01 12.79 -12.50
CA MET A 819 -44.85 11.78 -13.56
C MET A 819 -45.39 10.41 -13.12
N ILE A 820 -45.12 10.00 -11.87
CA ILE A 820 -45.68 8.76 -11.30
C ILE A 820 -47.21 8.81 -11.31
N ARG A 821 -47.79 9.93 -10.86
CA ARG A 821 -49.25 10.11 -10.84
C ARG A 821 -49.89 10.13 -12.23
N ARG A 822 -49.18 10.62 -13.24
CA ARG A 822 -49.62 10.59 -14.65
C ARG A 822 -49.42 9.23 -15.33
N GLY A 823 -48.74 8.29 -14.67
CA GLY A 823 -48.41 6.98 -15.26
C GLY A 823 -47.30 7.04 -16.31
N GLU A 824 -46.56 8.15 -16.40
CA GLU A 824 -45.44 8.33 -17.33
C GLU A 824 -44.16 7.66 -16.81
N LEU A 825 -44.10 7.39 -15.50
CA LEU A 825 -42.98 6.78 -14.81
C LEU A 825 -43.50 5.68 -13.89
N ASP A 826 -43.03 4.44 -14.08
CA ASP A 826 -43.33 3.34 -13.17
C ASP A 826 -42.07 2.89 -12.43
N PRO A 827 -41.89 3.25 -11.15
CA PRO A 827 -40.71 2.86 -10.38
C PRO A 827 -40.62 1.36 -10.12
N LEU A 828 -41.73 0.61 -10.18
CA LEU A 828 -41.74 -0.82 -9.87
C LEU A 828 -40.89 -1.66 -10.83
N GLN A 829 -40.60 -1.16 -12.04
CA GLN A 829 -39.78 -1.87 -13.02
C GLN A 829 -38.36 -2.19 -12.55
N MET A 830 -37.82 -1.46 -11.56
CA MET A 830 -36.51 -1.74 -10.97
C MET A 830 -36.58 -2.59 -9.71
N VAL A 831 -37.77 -2.78 -9.13
CA VAL A 831 -37.96 -3.44 -7.84
C VAL A 831 -38.00 -4.94 -8.03
N SER A 832 -36.92 -5.60 -7.62
CA SER A 832 -36.76 -7.04 -7.79
C SER A 832 -37.44 -7.86 -6.68
N HIS A 833 -37.44 -7.36 -5.44
CA HIS A 833 -37.88 -8.13 -4.27
C HIS A 833 -38.64 -7.25 -3.27
N ARG A 834 -39.53 -7.89 -2.50
CA ARG A 834 -40.14 -7.34 -1.31
C ARG A 834 -39.72 -8.20 -0.12
N VAL A 835 -39.17 -7.58 0.92
CA VAL A 835 -38.58 -8.27 2.09
C VAL A 835 -39.09 -7.66 3.38
N ARG A 836 -38.92 -8.36 4.50
CA ARG A 836 -39.28 -7.81 5.82
C ARG A 836 -38.10 -7.07 6.44
N LEU A 837 -38.39 -6.03 7.21
CA LEU A 837 -37.40 -5.31 8.02
C LEU A 837 -36.58 -6.26 8.89
N GLU A 838 -37.21 -7.24 9.53
CA GLU A 838 -36.55 -8.17 10.45
C GLU A 838 -35.55 -9.11 9.77
N ASP A 839 -35.61 -9.22 8.43
CA ASP A 839 -34.72 -10.08 7.64
C ASP A 839 -33.57 -9.28 7.00
N LEU A 840 -33.46 -7.96 7.26
CA LEU A 840 -32.50 -7.09 6.57
C LEU A 840 -31.04 -7.49 6.78
N ASP A 841 -30.69 -7.97 7.97
CA ASP A 841 -29.34 -8.44 8.27
C ASP A 841 -28.90 -9.59 7.34
N LYS A 842 -29.83 -10.47 6.94
CA LYS A 842 -29.62 -11.51 5.92
C LYS A 842 -29.65 -10.95 4.51
N VAL A 843 -30.59 -10.03 4.24
CA VAL A 843 -30.79 -9.43 2.92
C VAL A 843 -29.54 -8.70 2.45
N TYR A 844 -28.79 -8.03 3.33
CA TYR A 844 -27.54 -7.35 2.96
C TYR A 844 -26.53 -8.31 2.30
N TYR A 845 -26.31 -9.50 2.87
CA TYR A 845 -25.37 -10.48 2.30
C TYR A 845 -25.92 -11.12 1.01
N LYS A 846 -27.24 -11.29 0.89
CA LYS A 846 -27.88 -11.77 -0.33
C LYS A 846 -27.79 -10.74 -1.46
N PHE A 847 -28.00 -9.47 -1.13
CA PHE A 847 -27.91 -8.33 -2.02
C PHE A 847 -26.48 -8.18 -2.56
N GLU A 848 -25.47 -8.25 -1.69
CA GLU A 848 -24.04 -8.27 -2.06
C GLU A 848 -23.71 -9.39 -3.07
N LYS A 849 -24.15 -10.62 -2.77
CA LYS A 849 -23.93 -11.78 -3.63
C LYS A 849 -24.82 -11.83 -4.86
N ARG A 850 -25.78 -10.90 -4.96
CA ARG A 850 -26.82 -10.86 -5.99
C ARG A 850 -27.58 -12.19 -6.10
N GLU A 851 -27.79 -12.86 -4.96
CA GLU A 851 -28.56 -14.10 -4.88
C GLU A 851 -29.97 -13.85 -5.43
N ASP A 852 -30.52 -14.84 -6.15
CA ASP A 852 -31.83 -14.76 -6.79
C ASP A 852 -32.02 -13.54 -7.72
N SER A 853 -30.93 -12.99 -8.27
CA SER A 853 -30.92 -11.77 -9.09
C SER A 853 -31.46 -10.53 -8.36
N MET A 854 -31.25 -10.47 -7.05
CA MET A 854 -31.64 -9.32 -6.23
C MET A 854 -30.88 -8.05 -6.65
N GLN A 855 -31.62 -6.98 -6.93
CA GLN A 855 -31.08 -5.72 -7.48
C GLN A 855 -31.63 -4.46 -6.77
N LYS A 856 -32.93 -4.41 -6.49
CA LYS A 856 -33.55 -3.39 -5.61
C LYS A 856 -34.65 -4.04 -4.79
N VAL A 857 -34.74 -3.66 -3.52
CA VAL A 857 -35.68 -4.27 -2.58
C VAL A 857 -36.65 -3.22 -2.04
N PHE A 858 -37.91 -3.58 -1.83
CA PHE A 858 -38.80 -2.83 -0.94
C PHE A 858 -38.81 -3.52 0.42
N VAL A 859 -38.46 -2.78 1.47
CA VAL A 859 -38.44 -3.27 2.85
C VAL A 859 -39.78 -2.94 3.50
N GLU A 860 -40.59 -3.97 3.70
CA GLU A 860 -41.84 -3.92 4.44
C GLU A 860 -41.55 -3.89 5.95
N THR A 861 -42.23 -2.99 6.66
CA THR A 861 -42.26 -2.94 8.12
C THR A 861 -43.66 -3.32 8.61
N ARG A 862 -43.83 -3.46 9.93
CA ARG A 862 -45.16 -3.64 10.53
C ARG A 862 -46.15 -2.49 10.29
N PHE A 863 -45.69 -1.34 9.78
CA PHE A 863 -46.52 -0.18 9.45
C PHE A 863 -46.83 -0.05 7.97
N SER A 864 -46.26 -0.90 7.12
CA SER A 864 -46.50 -0.88 5.68
C SER A 864 -47.97 -1.10 5.34
N LEU A 865 -48.40 -0.43 4.28
CA LEU A 865 -49.70 -0.68 3.65
C LEU A 865 -49.69 -2.00 2.86
N PRO A 866 -50.87 -2.54 2.51
CA PRO A 866 -50.97 -3.69 1.62
C PRO A 866 -50.21 -3.47 0.32
N ALA A 867 -49.61 -4.54 -0.20
CA ALA A 867 -48.77 -4.48 -1.39
C ALA A 867 -49.51 -3.86 -2.59
N ALA A 868 -48.88 -2.87 -3.22
CA ALA A 868 -49.40 -2.28 -4.46
C ALA A 868 -49.41 -3.29 -5.61
N ASP A 869 -50.36 -3.12 -6.53
CA ASP A 869 -50.42 -3.91 -7.76
C ASP A 869 -49.10 -3.82 -8.55
N GLY A 870 -48.55 -4.97 -8.90
CA GLY A 870 -47.25 -5.08 -9.59
C GLY A 870 -46.03 -5.12 -8.66
N SER A 871 -46.19 -4.90 -7.34
CA SER A 871 -45.10 -5.11 -6.38
C SER A 871 -44.71 -6.60 -6.35
N PRO A 872 -43.42 -6.92 -6.19
CA PRO A 872 -42.98 -8.28 -5.91
C PRO A 872 -43.67 -8.84 -4.67
N ALA A 873 -43.90 -10.16 -4.67
CA ALA A 873 -44.42 -10.88 -3.51
C ALA A 873 -43.42 -10.80 -2.34
N LEU A 874 -43.95 -10.80 -1.11
CA LEU A 874 -43.12 -10.78 0.10
C LEU A 874 -42.33 -12.09 0.23
N THR A 875 -41.01 -11.96 0.20
CA THR A 875 -40.06 -13.05 0.48
C THR A 875 -39.62 -13.00 1.93
N ARG A 876 -39.50 -14.17 2.58
CA ARG A 876 -39.06 -14.32 3.97
C ARG A 876 -37.75 -15.10 4.01
N TYR A 877 -36.79 -14.64 4.81
CA TYR A 877 -35.45 -15.24 4.92
C TYR A 877 -35.12 -15.71 6.33
#